data_AF-A0A091SDV3-F1
#
_entry.id   AF-A0A091SDV3-F1
#
_cell.length_a   1.000
_cell.length_b   1.000
_cell.length_c   1.000
_cell.angle_alpha   90.00
_cell.angle_beta   90.00
_cell.angle_gamma   90.00
#
_symmetry.space_group_name_H-M   'P 1'
#
loop_
_entity.id
_entity.type
_entity.pdbx_description
1 polymer ?
#
loop_
_entity_poly.entity_id
_entity_poly.type
_entity_poly.pdbx_seq_one_letter_code
_entity_poly.pdbx_strand_id
1 'polypeptide(L)'
;FVSCMERYRRIGQELYASLYKNHVQMLQCGYSKAAKDWMILEEQLFYRRGPWGDPSQTLEPRWILDCYEGPSRMRRRIQHINARVTVMRMKSEVQNCCRRFYFSLACFLQINNAVSQGELMLNEAEREMDKKGSDCNQLTFFPALHESFHSEDFLELCVERQIILQEFAENEKVTFKCSVAVVQGHTALEGVLLFGKEHFYICECFVLSPLEEVYCTRHCLSSISDPFIFNLCHKDHAVGDQMCSRYSYHDIKAIHLMRFLLQEIALEIFFKNGYSRFLVFHDSDRNKIFKRFCSFQPALKSKGITEESLNIRKHSGGEKTMLQKWQKREISNFDYLMYLNTLAGRSYNDYMQYPVFPWVLADYHSETLNLTNPHTFRDLSKPMGAQTMERKRKFIQRYNEVEKSEGDLSAQCHYCTHYSSAIIVASYLVRMEPFTQTFCSLQGGSFDVADRMFHSVKSTWESASRDNMSDVRELIPEFFYLPEFLTNANHFELGCMQDGTVLGDVQLPPWADGDPHKFILLHRQALESDYVSAHLHHWIDLIFGHKQHGSAAVEAVNTYHPYFYGDKMDLNNIKDPLIKSTILGFISNFGQIPKQLFTKPHPSRNAQGKSSSGRETVLSLHSSGILPLFMSSLQNLKLSPVTIKELNMFSVLSDYPKGAIGHIVHTEKGILAVEKNKVLIPPLWSKTFCWGFEDFTCCFGNYGSEKNMTTFECMADWGKCLCAVCPSATTIITSGTSSVVCVWELSLVKDKVKCLNLRQALYGHTQAVTCLAASVTYSIFVSGSDDRTCIIWDLNKLTYINQLPAHEATLCSVAINNST
;
A
#
# COMPACT_ATOMS: atom_id res chain seq x y z
N PHE A 1 16.67 -44.32 40.31
CA PHE A 1 15.46 -44.72 39.56
C PHE A 1 14.24 -43.89 39.96
N VAL A 2 13.78 -43.96 41.21
CA VAL A 2 12.58 -43.23 41.70
C VAL A 2 12.67 -41.70 41.50
N SER A 3 13.79 -41.07 41.86
CA SER A 3 14.02 -39.63 41.61
C SER A 3 13.94 -39.25 40.12
N CYS A 4 14.36 -40.14 39.22
CA CYS A 4 14.27 -39.93 37.78
C CYS A 4 12.81 -40.01 37.30
N MET A 5 12.04 -40.99 37.80
CA MET A 5 10.60 -41.11 37.55
C MET A 5 9.82 -39.89 38.07
N GLU A 6 10.14 -39.38 39.27
CA GLU A 6 9.52 -38.18 39.81
C GLU A 6 9.85 -36.92 38.99
N ARG A 7 11.09 -36.81 38.50
CA ARG A 7 11.47 -35.74 37.57
C ARG A 7 10.67 -35.81 36.28
N TYR A 8 10.55 -36.98 35.65
CA TYR A 8 9.72 -37.13 34.44
C TYR A 8 8.23 -36.89 34.72
N ARG A 9 7.72 -37.29 35.88
CA ARG A 9 6.34 -36.99 36.31
C ARG A 9 6.11 -35.49 36.45
N ARG A 10 7.02 -34.76 37.11
CA ARG A 10 6.96 -33.29 37.24
C ARG A 10 7.02 -32.60 35.88
N ILE A 11 7.98 -32.97 35.03
CA ILE A 11 8.09 -32.45 33.66
C ILE A 11 6.79 -32.72 32.87
N GLY A 12 6.22 -33.92 32.98
CA GLY A 12 4.96 -34.26 32.33
C GLY A 12 3.76 -33.45 32.86
N GLN A 13 3.72 -33.17 34.17
CA GLN A 13 2.68 -32.33 34.77
C GLN A 13 2.82 -30.86 34.38
N GLU A 14 4.04 -30.32 34.39
CA GLU A 14 4.34 -28.95 33.95
C GLU A 14 4.03 -28.78 32.46
N LEU A 15 4.38 -29.77 31.63
CA LEU A 15 4.04 -29.80 30.21
C LEU A 15 2.53 -29.83 30.01
N TYR A 16 1.79 -30.70 30.72
CA TYR A 16 0.33 -30.75 30.64
C TYR A 16 -0.32 -29.44 31.09
N ALA A 17 0.11 -28.87 32.20
CA ALA A 17 -0.40 -27.60 32.71
C ALA A 17 -0.18 -26.46 31.71
N SER A 18 1.02 -26.39 31.12
CA SER A 18 1.36 -25.44 30.06
C SER A 18 0.49 -25.64 28.81
N LEU A 19 0.32 -26.88 28.34
CA LEU A 19 -0.53 -27.21 27.19
C LEU A 19 -2.01 -26.85 27.45
N TYR A 20 -2.52 -27.16 28.64
CA TYR A 20 -3.89 -26.84 29.03
C TYR A 20 -4.11 -25.33 29.12
N LYS A 21 -3.19 -24.58 29.74
CA LYS A 21 -3.24 -23.11 29.82
C LYS A 21 -3.23 -22.47 28.43
N ASN A 22 -2.36 -22.95 27.53
CA ASN A 22 -2.32 -22.50 26.14
C ASN A 22 -3.62 -22.81 25.39
N HIS A 23 -4.19 -24.01 25.58
CA HIS A 23 -5.45 -24.40 24.96
C HIS A 23 -6.61 -23.50 25.42
N VAL A 24 -6.72 -23.22 26.72
CA VAL A 24 -7.75 -22.32 27.27
C VAL A 24 -7.58 -20.90 26.74
N GLN A 25 -6.35 -20.37 26.67
CA GLN A 25 -6.09 -19.05 26.09
C GLN A 25 -6.49 -18.98 24.61
N MET A 26 -6.21 -20.03 23.84
CA MET A 26 -6.61 -20.09 22.42
C MET A 26 -8.12 -20.11 22.25
N LEU A 27 -8.84 -20.90 23.06
CA LEU A 27 -10.30 -20.90 23.05
C LEU A 27 -10.86 -19.50 23.35
N GLN A 28 -10.33 -18.82 24.38
CA GLN A 28 -10.71 -17.45 24.71
C GLN A 28 -10.42 -16.46 23.58
N CYS A 29 -9.25 -16.57 22.93
CA CYS A 29 -8.91 -15.75 21.77
C CYS A 29 -9.87 -16.01 20.60
N GLY A 30 -10.25 -17.27 20.37
CA GLY A 30 -11.24 -17.65 19.37
C GLY A 30 -12.61 -17.01 19.63
N TYR A 31 -13.09 -17.05 20.87
CA TYR A 31 -14.33 -16.38 21.26
C TYR A 31 -14.24 -14.86 21.12
N SER A 32 -13.11 -14.25 21.51
CA SER A 32 -12.90 -12.80 21.38
C SER A 32 -12.87 -12.37 19.92
N LYS A 33 -12.22 -13.15 19.04
CA LYS A 33 -12.20 -12.92 17.60
C LYS A 33 -13.60 -13.01 17.01
N ALA A 34 -14.34 -14.09 17.32
CA ALA A 34 -15.71 -14.24 16.88
C ALA A 34 -16.60 -13.08 17.37
N ALA A 35 -16.43 -12.62 18.61
CA ALA A 35 -17.16 -11.45 19.13
C ALA A 35 -16.84 -10.16 18.36
N LYS A 36 -15.57 -9.93 18.01
CA LYS A 36 -15.16 -8.79 17.16
C LYS A 36 -15.78 -8.88 15.77
N ASP A 37 -15.75 -10.07 15.16
CA ASP A 37 -16.36 -10.31 13.84
C ASP A 37 -17.87 -10.08 13.88
N TRP A 38 -18.54 -10.51 14.96
CA TRP A 38 -19.96 -10.23 15.21
C TRP A 38 -20.26 -8.74 15.37
N MET A 39 -19.41 -7.98 16.07
CA MET A 39 -19.58 -6.53 16.20
C MET A 39 -19.43 -5.82 14.85
N ILE A 40 -18.45 -6.22 14.03
CA ILE A 40 -18.27 -5.68 12.68
C ILE A 40 -19.49 -5.99 11.81
N LEU A 41 -20.01 -7.22 11.92
CA LEU A 41 -21.21 -7.64 11.20
C LEU A 41 -22.45 -6.88 11.67
N GLU A 42 -22.64 -6.70 12.98
CA GLU A 42 -23.73 -5.90 13.55
C GLU A 42 -23.68 -4.46 13.02
N GLU A 43 -22.49 -3.84 13.00
CA GLU A 43 -22.32 -2.51 12.41
C GLU A 43 -22.73 -2.51 10.93
N GLN A 44 -22.27 -3.48 10.14
CA GLN A 44 -22.65 -3.59 8.73
C GLN A 44 -24.18 -3.75 8.53
N LEU A 45 -24.86 -4.43 9.45
CA LEU A 45 -26.27 -4.74 9.35
C LEU A 45 -27.18 -3.58 9.80
N PHE A 46 -26.80 -2.85 10.84
CA PHE A 46 -27.60 -1.78 11.45
C PHE A 46 -27.10 -0.37 11.12
N TYR A 47 -26.03 -0.22 10.34
CA TYR A 47 -25.62 1.07 9.79
C TYR A 47 -26.68 1.62 8.83
N ARG A 48 -26.68 2.93 8.54
CA ARG A 48 -27.68 3.66 7.70
C ARG A 48 -28.11 2.94 6.41
N ARG A 49 -27.23 2.10 5.85
CA ARG A 49 -27.44 1.35 4.60
C ARG A 49 -27.27 -0.17 4.75
N GLY A 50 -27.11 -0.64 5.97
CA GLY A 50 -27.32 -2.04 6.29
C GLY A 50 -28.80 -2.39 6.18
N PRO A 51 -29.17 -3.67 6.05
CA PRO A 51 -30.55 -4.11 5.94
C PRO A 51 -31.50 -3.58 7.04
N TRP A 52 -30.96 -3.20 8.21
CA TRP A 52 -31.71 -2.74 9.38
C TRP A 52 -31.29 -1.34 9.88
N GLY A 53 -30.72 -0.52 9.00
CA GLY A 53 -30.26 0.84 9.33
C GLY A 53 -31.35 1.86 9.63
N ASP A 54 -31.11 2.72 10.62
CA ASP A 54 -31.93 3.93 10.84
C ASP A 54 -31.43 5.09 9.94
N PRO A 55 -32.27 5.63 9.04
CA PRO A 55 -31.91 6.74 8.16
C PRO A 55 -31.67 8.09 8.88
N SER A 56 -32.01 8.21 10.17
CA SER A 56 -32.01 9.48 10.92
C SER A 56 -30.68 9.89 11.59
N GLN A 57 -29.68 9.00 11.67
CA GLN A 57 -28.37 9.33 12.27
C GLN A 57 -27.43 9.99 11.26
N THR A 58 -27.23 11.29 11.36
CA THR A 58 -26.24 12.06 10.59
C THR A 58 -24.96 12.26 11.40
N LEU A 59 -23.88 11.57 11.02
CA LEU A 59 -22.51 11.91 11.39
C LEU A 59 -21.83 12.54 10.18
N GLU A 60 -21.03 13.59 10.39
CA GLU A 60 -20.32 14.24 9.29
C GLU A 60 -19.31 13.28 8.65
N PRO A 61 -19.37 13.10 7.33
CA PRO A 61 -18.51 12.17 6.60
C PRO A 61 -17.06 12.71 6.54
N ARG A 62 -16.05 11.91 6.91
CA ARG A 62 -14.64 12.24 6.67
C ARG A 62 -14.07 11.39 5.54
N TRP A 63 -13.56 12.06 4.52
CA TRP A 63 -12.87 11.50 3.37
C TRP A 63 -11.37 11.38 3.63
N ILE A 64 -10.82 10.18 3.45
CA ILE A 64 -9.39 9.89 3.58
C ILE A 64 -8.82 9.40 2.25
N LEU A 65 -7.58 9.78 1.93
CA LEU A 65 -6.86 9.16 0.82
C LEU A 65 -6.51 7.72 1.17
N ASP A 66 -6.86 6.81 0.27
CA ASP A 66 -6.55 5.40 0.43
C ASP A 66 -5.07 5.10 0.19
N CYS A 67 -4.54 4.13 0.93
CA CYS A 67 -3.12 3.77 0.89
C CYS A 67 -2.77 2.73 -0.19
N TYR A 68 -3.76 2.07 -0.81
CA TYR A 68 -3.52 1.08 -1.86
C TYR A 68 -3.17 1.75 -3.19
N GLU A 69 -2.08 1.27 -3.79
CA GLU A 69 -1.62 1.71 -5.09
C GLU A 69 -2.30 0.93 -6.22
N GLY A 70 -2.91 1.65 -7.17
CA GLY A 70 -3.41 1.10 -8.43
C GLY A 70 -2.32 0.96 -9.51
N PRO A 71 -2.70 0.87 -10.80
CA PRO A 71 -1.77 0.88 -11.91
C PRO A 71 -0.86 2.09 -11.88
N SER A 72 0.37 1.90 -12.35
CA SER A 72 1.40 2.95 -12.34
C SER A 72 1.68 3.55 -10.97
N ARG A 73 1.35 2.83 -9.89
CA ARG A 73 1.50 3.27 -8.49
C ARG A 73 0.69 4.51 -8.14
N MET A 74 -0.49 4.70 -8.74
CA MET A 74 -1.38 5.84 -8.44
C MET A 74 -2.31 5.53 -7.27
N ARG A 75 -2.49 6.46 -6.32
CA ARG A 75 -3.46 6.37 -5.23
C ARG A 75 -4.72 7.18 -5.55
N ARG A 76 -5.61 6.62 -6.39
CA ARG A 76 -6.79 7.33 -6.91
C ARG A 76 -8.02 7.28 -6.02
N ARG A 77 -7.96 6.56 -4.91
CA ARG A 77 -9.18 6.20 -4.15
C ARG A 77 -9.26 7.02 -2.90
N ILE A 78 -10.47 7.51 -2.64
CA ILE A 78 -10.81 8.14 -1.38
C ILE A 78 -11.83 7.26 -0.70
N GLN A 79 -11.59 7.02 0.58
CA GLN A 79 -12.46 6.21 1.41
C GLN A 79 -13.23 7.10 2.37
N HIS A 80 -14.49 6.72 2.58
CA HIS A 80 -15.33 7.30 3.60
C HIS A 80 -15.05 6.60 4.93
N ILE A 81 -14.43 7.28 5.89
CA ILE A 81 -14.19 6.72 7.23
C ILE A 81 -15.24 7.29 8.18
N ASN A 82 -15.97 6.37 8.84
CA ASN A 82 -16.89 6.72 9.91
C ASN A 82 -16.10 7.03 11.19
N ALA A 83 -16.34 8.21 11.77
CA ALA A 83 -15.74 8.63 13.04
C ALA A 83 -16.01 7.66 14.21
N ARG A 84 -17.02 6.79 14.12
CA ARG A 84 -17.27 5.73 15.12
C ARG A 84 -16.19 4.64 15.14
N VAL A 85 -15.52 4.33 14.04
CA VAL A 85 -14.38 3.38 14.07
C VAL A 85 -13.22 3.96 14.89
N THR A 86 -13.04 5.29 14.86
CA THR A 86 -12.05 5.99 15.69
C THR A 86 -12.48 6.04 17.16
N VAL A 87 -13.77 6.28 17.45
CA VAL A 87 -14.30 6.30 18.83
C VAL A 87 -14.44 4.90 19.44
N MET A 88 -14.68 3.85 18.65
CA MET A 88 -14.70 2.46 19.11
C MET A 88 -13.30 1.85 19.23
N ARG A 89 -12.32 2.31 18.42
CA ARG A 89 -10.89 2.11 18.74
C ARG A 89 -10.54 2.75 20.09
N MET A 90 -11.11 3.91 20.41
CA MET A 90 -10.96 4.58 21.71
C MET A 90 -11.76 3.96 22.87
N LYS A 91 -12.73 3.07 22.59
CA LYS A 91 -13.52 2.37 23.61
C LYS A 91 -13.52 0.86 23.38
N SER A 92 -12.42 0.22 23.75
CA SER A 92 -12.41 -1.22 24.02
C SER A 92 -13.20 -1.54 25.32
N GLU A 93 -14.50 -1.24 25.35
CA GLU A 93 -15.40 -1.69 26.42
C GLU A 93 -15.64 -3.23 26.40
N VAL A 94 -14.85 -3.99 25.63
CA VAL A 94 -14.74 -5.46 25.76
C VAL A 94 -14.07 -5.85 27.10
N GLN A 95 -13.36 -4.94 27.77
CA GLN A 95 -12.79 -5.19 29.10
C GLN A 95 -13.87 -5.28 30.21
N ASN A 96 -15.05 -4.68 30.01
CA ASN A 96 -16.14 -4.71 31.00
C ASN A 96 -17.08 -5.92 30.86
N CYS A 97 -17.20 -6.51 29.66
CA CYS A 97 -18.01 -7.72 29.47
C CYS A 97 -17.30 -8.98 30.00
N CYS A 98 -15.97 -9.05 29.88
CA CYS A 98 -15.18 -10.09 30.55
C CYS A 98 -15.32 -10.02 32.07
N ARG A 99 -15.33 -8.83 32.70
CA ARG A 99 -15.51 -8.69 34.16
C ARG A 99 -16.85 -9.27 34.67
N ARG A 100 -17.93 -9.18 33.89
CA ARG A 100 -19.24 -9.76 34.28
C ARG A 100 -19.25 -11.30 34.19
N PHE A 101 -18.54 -11.89 33.23
CA PHE A 101 -18.38 -13.35 33.15
C PHE A 101 -17.44 -13.90 34.24
N TYR A 102 -16.41 -13.15 34.63
CA TYR A 102 -15.53 -13.51 35.76
C TYR A 102 -16.32 -13.60 37.08
N PHE A 103 -17.27 -12.70 37.34
CA PHE A 103 -18.13 -12.79 38.54
C PHE A 103 -19.16 -13.91 38.48
N SER A 104 -19.76 -14.18 37.31
CA SER A 104 -20.77 -15.23 37.17
C SER A 104 -20.20 -16.64 37.31
N LEU A 105 -18.95 -16.88 36.89
CA LEU A 105 -18.30 -18.19 37.01
C LEU A 105 -17.64 -18.38 38.38
N ALA A 106 -17.13 -17.30 39.00
CA ALA A 106 -16.62 -17.33 40.38
C ALA A 106 -17.70 -17.67 41.41
N CYS A 107 -18.94 -17.19 41.22
CA CYS A 107 -20.08 -17.60 42.06
C CYS A 107 -20.47 -19.08 41.89
N PHE A 108 -20.22 -19.68 40.72
CA PHE A 108 -20.49 -21.11 40.50
C PHE A 108 -19.40 -22.02 41.09
N LEU A 109 -18.16 -21.54 41.20
CA LEU A 109 -17.02 -22.29 41.73
C LEU A 109 -16.88 -22.22 43.26
N GLN A 110 -17.43 -21.19 43.93
CA GLN A 110 -17.38 -21.06 45.39
C GLN A 110 -18.29 -22.04 46.15
N ILE A 111 -19.23 -22.73 45.47
CA ILE A 111 -20.16 -23.66 46.13
C ILE A 111 -19.54 -25.06 46.35
N ASN A 112 -18.40 -25.39 45.70
CA ASN A 112 -17.88 -26.77 45.68
C ASN A 112 -16.53 -27.04 46.38
N ASN A 113 -15.85 -26.03 46.94
CA ASN A 113 -14.51 -26.21 47.54
C ASN A 113 -14.47 -25.97 49.06
N ALA A 114 -15.41 -26.54 49.79
CA ALA A 114 -15.22 -26.83 51.21
C ALA A 114 -14.97 -28.34 51.35
N VAL A 115 -13.70 -28.76 51.44
CA VAL A 115 -13.20 -29.92 52.22
C VAL A 115 -11.72 -30.16 51.92
N SER A 116 -10.94 -30.30 53.00
CA SER A 116 -9.65 -31.01 53.12
C SER A 116 -8.34 -30.28 52.76
N GLN A 117 -7.76 -29.64 53.79
CA GLN A 117 -6.33 -29.29 53.91
C GLN A 117 -5.44 -30.51 54.19
N GLY A 118 -4.18 -30.46 53.76
CA GLY A 118 -3.11 -31.34 54.23
C GLY A 118 -1.76 -31.06 53.54
N GLU A 119 -0.91 -30.27 54.20
CA GLU A 119 0.49 -29.97 53.83
C GLU A 119 1.42 -31.19 54.02
N LEU A 120 2.54 -31.25 53.28
CA LEU A 120 3.88 -31.53 53.85
C LEU A 120 5.04 -31.37 52.84
N MET A 121 6.18 -31.01 53.42
CA MET A 121 7.36 -30.33 52.88
C MET A 121 8.40 -31.20 52.14
N LEU A 122 9.22 -30.52 51.34
CA LEU A 122 10.41 -30.97 50.58
C LEU A 122 11.61 -31.33 51.48
N ASN A 123 12.56 -32.12 50.94
CA ASN A 123 14.00 -31.90 51.14
C ASN A 123 14.88 -32.64 50.09
N GLU A 124 16.04 -32.02 49.83
CA GLU A 124 16.95 -32.16 48.69
C GLU A 124 18.03 -33.27 48.81
N ALA A 125 18.61 -33.67 47.66
CA ALA A 125 20.06 -33.58 47.34
C ALA A 125 20.60 -34.71 46.41
N GLU A 126 20.94 -34.30 45.18
CA GLU A 126 22.08 -34.64 44.30
C GLU A 126 22.67 -36.06 44.18
N ARG A 127 22.68 -36.61 42.94
CA ARG A 127 23.91 -36.87 42.13
C ARG A 127 23.62 -37.48 40.75
N GLU A 128 24.44 -37.08 39.78
CA GLU A 128 24.42 -37.41 38.35
C GLU A 128 24.74 -38.88 37.99
N MET A 129 24.15 -39.39 36.89
CA MET A 129 24.90 -39.93 35.72
C MET A 129 23.97 -40.48 34.60
N ASP A 130 24.16 -39.88 33.42
CA ASP A 130 24.25 -40.40 32.04
C ASP A 130 23.17 -41.28 31.35
N LYS A 131 22.69 -40.71 30.23
CA LYS A 131 22.54 -41.24 28.86
C LYS A 131 21.67 -42.49 28.60
N LYS A 132 20.44 -42.20 28.15
CA LYS A 132 19.83 -42.56 26.84
C LYS A 132 18.32 -42.43 26.98
N GLY A 133 17.83 -41.20 26.94
CA GLY A 133 16.41 -40.90 26.85
C GLY A 133 16.19 -40.12 25.57
N SER A 134 15.42 -40.69 24.65
CA SER A 134 14.95 -40.05 23.44
C SER A 134 14.48 -38.62 23.71
N ASP A 135 14.85 -37.69 22.85
CA ASP A 135 14.59 -36.25 22.98
C ASP A 135 13.08 -35.97 22.87
N CYS A 136 12.38 -36.04 24.01
CA CYS A 136 10.95 -35.70 24.14
C CYS A 136 10.70 -34.18 24.14
N ASN A 137 11.75 -33.35 24.02
CA ASN A 137 11.64 -31.90 24.00
C ASN A 137 11.22 -31.32 22.64
N GLN A 138 10.99 -32.15 21.61
CA GLN A 138 10.67 -31.69 20.25
C GLN A 138 9.16 -31.62 19.92
N LEU A 139 8.28 -31.83 20.90
CA LEU A 139 6.83 -31.67 20.73
C LEU A 139 6.36 -30.26 21.17
N THR A 140 6.99 -29.21 20.66
CA THR A 140 6.47 -27.83 20.80
C THR A 140 5.39 -27.58 19.76
N PHE A 141 4.18 -28.11 19.95
CA PHE A 141 3.03 -27.70 19.13
C PHE A 141 2.74 -26.21 19.44
N PHE A 142 2.85 -25.33 18.44
CA PHE A 142 2.68 -23.86 18.47
C PHE A 142 3.88 -23.03 18.97
N PRO A 143 3.99 -21.73 18.57
CA PRO A 143 5.14 -20.91 18.89
C PRO A 143 5.11 -20.60 20.36
N ALA A 144 6.01 -21.21 21.11
CA ALA A 144 6.34 -20.70 22.42
C ALA A 144 6.93 -19.30 22.22
N LEU A 145 6.13 -18.27 22.51
CA LEU A 145 6.66 -16.99 22.98
C LEU A 145 7.23 -17.13 24.41
N HIS A 146 7.45 -18.36 24.88
CA HIS A 146 7.76 -18.70 26.25
C HIS A 146 8.99 -19.61 26.29
N GLU A 147 10.13 -19.02 26.62
CA GLU A 147 11.28 -19.71 27.18
C GLU A 147 11.75 -18.89 28.41
N SER A 148 10.94 -18.78 29.46
CA SER A 148 11.43 -18.23 30.73
C SER A 148 10.77 -18.81 31.97
N PHE A 149 11.59 -19.03 32.99
CA PHE A 149 11.27 -19.59 34.31
C PHE A 149 10.92 -18.49 35.33
N HIS A 150 10.05 -17.53 34.99
CA HIS A 150 9.59 -16.49 35.93
C HIS A 150 8.07 -16.45 36.11
N SER A 151 7.65 -15.90 37.27
CA SER A 151 6.38 -16.15 37.95
C SER A 151 5.13 -15.84 37.12
N GLU A 152 4.09 -16.67 37.30
CA GLU A 152 2.81 -16.58 36.62
C GLU A 152 2.11 -15.21 36.79
N ASP A 153 2.45 -14.44 37.82
CA ASP A 153 1.85 -13.14 38.17
C ASP A 153 2.16 -12.00 37.18
N PHE A 154 3.32 -12.01 36.50
CA PHE A 154 3.69 -10.94 35.56
C PHE A 154 3.04 -11.13 34.17
N LEU A 155 2.70 -12.37 33.81
CA LEU A 155 2.09 -12.73 32.53
C LEU A 155 0.59 -12.41 32.47
N GLU A 156 -0.08 -12.26 33.61
CA GLU A 156 -1.46 -11.78 33.69
C GLU A 156 -1.61 -10.29 33.34
N LEU A 157 -0.52 -9.51 33.36
CA LEU A 157 -0.54 -8.06 33.11
C LEU A 157 -0.57 -7.69 31.61
N CYS A 158 -0.09 -8.54 30.70
CA CYS A 158 0.04 -8.20 29.27
C CYS A 158 -1.11 -8.78 28.43
N VAL A 159 -2.33 -8.28 28.67
CA VAL A 159 -3.55 -8.68 27.95
C VAL A 159 -3.40 -8.47 26.43
N GLU A 160 -2.60 -7.49 26.02
CA GLU A 160 -2.33 -7.14 24.62
C GLU A 160 -1.63 -8.27 23.84
N ARG A 161 -0.99 -9.24 24.51
CA ARG A 161 -0.46 -10.44 23.83
C ARG A 161 -1.56 -11.23 23.12
N GLN A 162 -2.81 -11.16 23.60
CA GLN A 162 -3.95 -11.78 22.94
C GLN A 162 -4.15 -11.24 21.52
N ILE A 163 -3.76 -9.99 21.23
CA ILE A 163 -3.85 -9.39 19.89
C ILE A 163 -3.00 -10.16 18.88
N ILE A 164 -1.79 -10.59 19.29
CA ILE A 164 -0.92 -11.41 18.43
C ILE A 164 -1.50 -12.82 18.26
N LEU A 165 -1.97 -13.41 19.36
CA LEU A 165 -2.51 -14.78 19.35
C LEU A 165 -3.78 -14.91 18.50
N GLN A 166 -4.64 -13.88 18.48
CA GLN A 166 -5.85 -13.83 17.64
C GLN A 166 -5.56 -13.84 16.13
N GLU A 167 -4.35 -13.43 15.74
CA GLU A 167 -3.93 -13.37 14.34
C GLU A 167 -3.23 -14.65 13.85
N PHE A 168 -2.68 -15.48 14.74
CA PHE A 168 -1.98 -16.69 14.33
C PHE A 168 -2.87 -17.69 13.57
N ALA A 169 -2.36 -18.20 12.45
CA ALA A 169 -2.99 -19.30 11.74
C ALA A 169 -2.87 -20.61 12.54
N GLU A 170 -3.79 -21.56 12.29
CA GLU A 170 -3.75 -22.88 12.89
C GLU A 170 -2.43 -23.59 12.54
N ASN A 171 -1.78 -24.19 13.54
CA ASN A 171 -0.48 -24.86 13.48
C ASN A 171 0.73 -23.98 13.08
N GLU A 172 0.58 -22.65 13.04
CA GLU A 172 1.69 -21.75 12.76
C GLU A 172 2.75 -21.85 13.86
N LYS A 173 4.04 -21.83 13.49
CA LYS A 173 5.16 -21.74 14.45
C LYS A 173 6.07 -20.61 14.03
N VAL A 174 6.25 -19.63 14.92
CA VAL A 174 7.26 -18.58 14.82
C VAL A 174 8.64 -19.22 14.90
N THR A 175 9.42 -19.04 13.84
CA THR A 175 10.79 -19.55 13.69
C THR A 175 11.85 -18.48 13.97
N PHE A 176 11.46 -17.20 13.95
CA PHE A 176 12.35 -16.08 14.17
C PHE A 176 11.58 -14.79 14.45
N LYS A 177 12.21 -13.91 15.22
CA LYS A 177 11.69 -12.63 15.66
C LYS A 177 12.76 -11.57 15.43
N CYS A 178 12.37 -10.36 15.07
CA CYS A 178 13.29 -9.22 15.09
C CYS A 178 12.56 -7.92 15.39
N SER A 179 13.25 -7.01 16.09
CA SER A 179 12.78 -5.64 16.30
C SER A 179 12.80 -4.86 14.99
N VAL A 180 11.79 -4.02 14.80
CA VAL A 180 11.61 -3.21 13.61
C VAL A 180 10.91 -1.91 13.99
N ALA A 181 11.19 -0.83 13.26
CA ALA A 181 10.34 0.36 13.28
C ALA A 181 9.49 0.38 12.00
N VAL A 182 8.17 0.52 12.16
CA VAL A 182 7.19 0.58 11.08
C VAL A 182 6.95 2.04 10.73
N VAL A 183 7.34 2.47 9.53
CA VAL A 183 7.19 3.87 9.10
C VAL A 183 5.83 4.07 8.43
N GLN A 184 5.11 5.11 8.83
CA GLN A 184 3.78 5.46 8.34
C GLN A 184 3.69 6.97 8.07
N GLY A 185 4.08 7.39 6.87
CA GLY A 185 4.08 8.79 6.46
C GLY A 185 5.25 9.57 7.06
N HIS A 186 4.98 10.44 8.03
CA HIS A 186 6.02 11.18 8.77
C HIS A 186 6.34 10.56 10.14
N THR A 187 5.49 9.66 10.65
CA THR A 187 5.68 9.03 11.95
C THR A 187 6.28 7.62 11.80
N ALA A 188 6.83 7.11 12.90
CA ALA A 188 7.28 5.73 13.02
C ALA A 188 6.66 5.09 14.27
N LEU A 189 6.46 3.79 14.25
CA LEU A 189 6.01 3.01 15.39
C LEU A 189 7.03 1.93 15.69
N GLU A 190 7.37 1.72 16.97
CA GLU A 190 8.15 0.55 17.36
C GLU A 190 7.33 -0.72 17.15
N GLY A 191 7.96 -1.78 16.69
CA GLY A 191 7.28 -3.04 16.39
C GLY A 191 8.19 -4.25 16.39
N VAL A 192 7.56 -5.41 16.21
CA VAL A 192 8.24 -6.71 16.08
C VAL A 192 7.75 -7.41 14.81
N LEU A 193 8.71 -7.97 14.07
CA LEU A 193 8.44 -8.81 12.90
C LEU A 193 8.62 -10.29 13.30
N LEU A 194 7.58 -11.09 13.12
CA LEU A 194 7.56 -12.51 13.44
C LEU A 194 7.47 -13.35 12.14
N PHE A 195 8.40 -14.29 11.97
CA PHE A 195 8.41 -15.20 10.82
C PHE A 195 7.80 -16.55 11.19
N GLY A 196 6.62 -16.83 10.65
CA GLY A 196 6.00 -18.15 10.69
C GLY A 196 6.49 -19.07 9.55
N LYS A 197 5.85 -20.23 9.42
CA LYS A 197 6.04 -21.21 8.34
C LYS A 197 5.37 -20.80 7.04
N GLU A 198 4.11 -20.36 7.10
CA GLU A 198 3.31 -19.97 5.93
C GLU A 198 3.03 -18.46 5.89
N HIS A 199 3.07 -17.83 7.07
CA HIS A 199 2.77 -16.41 7.24
C HIS A 199 3.90 -15.68 7.96
N PHE A 200 3.93 -14.37 7.80
CA PHE A 200 4.69 -13.47 8.68
C PHE A 200 3.74 -12.45 9.30
N TYR A 201 4.14 -11.90 10.43
CA TYR A 201 3.31 -11.03 11.25
C TYR A 201 4.07 -9.75 11.55
N ILE A 202 3.42 -8.61 11.33
CA ILE A 202 3.94 -7.30 11.72
C ILE A 202 3.13 -6.86 12.93
N CYS A 203 3.79 -6.73 14.07
CA CYS A 203 3.21 -6.30 15.33
C CYS A 203 3.64 -4.85 15.61
N GLU A 204 2.71 -3.91 15.51
CA GLU A 204 2.91 -2.48 15.76
C GLU A 204 2.64 -2.19 17.25
N CYS A 205 3.47 -1.33 17.86
CA CYS A 205 3.49 -1.01 19.29
C CYS A 205 3.82 -2.22 20.20
N PHE A 206 4.72 -3.09 19.73
CA PHE A 206 5.32 -4.18 20.49
C PHE A 206 6.85 -4.07 20.49
N VAL A 207 7.48 -4.60 21.53
CA VAL A 207 8.93 -4.60 21.76
C VAL A 207 9.43 -6.03 21.96
N LEU A 208 10.63 -6.32 21.46
CA LEU A 208 11.34 -7.57 21.72
C LEU A 208 12.33 -7.38 22.88
N SER A 209 12.19 -8.16 23.95
CA SER A 209 13.11 -8.11 25.10
C SER A 209 14.46 -8.74 24.76
N PRO A 210 15.51 -8.49 25.57
CA PRO A 210 16.80 -9.18 25.45
C PRO A 210 16.71 -10.71 25.59
N LEU A 211 15.62 -11.23 26.15
CA LEU A 211 15.32 -12.66 26.27
C LEU A 211 14.47 -13.19 25.10
N GLU A 212 14.35 -12.43 24.01
CA GLU A 212 13.54 -12.74 22.82
C GLU A 212 12.03 -12.91 23.08
N GLU A 213 11.53 -12.29 24.15
CA GLU A 213 10.10 -12.27 24.49
C GLU A 213 9.43 -11.01 23.93
N VAL A 214 8.16 -11.13 23.54
CA VAL A 214 7.42 -10.02 22.93
C VAL A 214 6.50 -9.36 23.96
N TYR A 215 6.69 -8.06 24.16
CA TYR A 215 5.94 -7.24 25.12
C TYR A 215 5.24 -6.06 24.43
N CYS A 216 4.19 -5.55 25.06
CA CYS A 216 3.59 -4.27 24.68
C CYS A 216 4.52 -3.12 25.05
N THR A 217 4.61 -2.07 24.21
CA THR A 217 5.38 -0.84 24.51
C THR A 217 4.94 -0.13 25.79
N ARG A 218 3.74 -0.43 26.31
CA ARG A 218 3.26 0.07 27.62
C ARG A 218 3.92 -0.59 28.82
N HIS A 219 4.36 -1.84 28.68
CA HIS A 219 4.82 -2.69 29.78
C HIS A 219 6.32 -2.95 29.76
N CYS A 220 6.98 -2.71 28.62
CA CYS A 220 8.40 -2.89 28.46
C CYS A 220 9.02 -1.65 27.83
N LEU A 221 10.23 -1.31 28.27
CA LEU A 221 11.01 -0.22 27.68
C LEU A 221 11.38 -0.58 26.24
N SER A 222 11.43 0.45 25.39
CA SER A 222 11.85 0.34 23.99
C SER A 222 13.16 -0.44 23.82
N SER A 223 13.20 -1.28 22.79
CA SER A 223 14.40 -1.99 22.34
C SER A 223 15.31 -1.12 21.47
N ILE A 224 14.78 -0.02 20.93
CA ILE A 224 15.50 0.86 20.00
C ILE A 224 16.70 1.53 20.68
N SER A 225 17.90 1.18 20.21
CA SER A 225 19.16 1.74 20.69
C SER A 225 19.49 3.14 20.12
N ASP A 226 19.00 3.46 18.91
CA ASP A 226 19.24 4.76 18.27
C ASP A 226 18.34 5.86 18.88
N PRO A 227 18.90 6.90 19.53
CA PRO A 227 18.10 7.93 20.20
C PRO A 227 17.19 8.73 19.28
N PHE A 228 17.56 8.89 18.01
CA PHE A 228 16.76 9.66 17.05
C PHE A 228 15.55 8.84 16.59
N ILE A 229 15.76 7.56 16.24
CA ILE A 229 14.66 6.65 15.89
C ILE A 229 13.74 6.44 17.09
N PHE A 230 14.30 6.29 18.30
CA PHE A 230 13.53 6.21 19.53
C PHE A 230 12.61 7.42 19.68
N ASN A 231 13.15 8.64 19.58
CA ASN A 231 12.37 9.87 19.66
C ASN A 231 11.34 9.95 18.54
N LEU A 232 11.66 9.53 17.31
CA LEU A 232 10.69 9.52 16.21
C LEU A 232 9.50 8.59 16.48
N CYS A 233 9.73 7.45 17.14
CA CYS A 233 8.67 6.52 17.53
C CYS A 233 7.80 7.01 18.71
N HIS A 234 8.31 7.96 19.51
CA HIS A 234 7.68 8.39 20.76
C HIS A 234 7.29 9.89 20.80
N LYS A 235 7.59 10.65 19.74
CA LYS A 235 7.43 12.12 19.66
C LYS A 235 6.01 12.62 19.86
N ASP A 236 5.00 11.83 19.51
CA ASP A 236 3.60 12.27 19.51
C ASP A 236 2.75 11.78 20.70
N HIS A 237 3.31 11.04 21.67
CA HIS A 237 2.60 10.47 22.86
C HIS A 237 1.26 9.76 22.60
N ALA A 238 0.79 9.66 21.37
CA ALA A 238 -0.27 8.76 20.96
C ALA A 238 0.35 7.37 21.05
N VAL A 239 0.19 6.74 22.21
CA VAL A 239 0.39 5.30 22.37
C VAL A 239 -0.53 4.67 21.33
N GLY A 240 0.02 4.37 20.16
CA GLY A 240 -0.72 3.74 19.08
C GLY A 240 -1.42 2.50 19.62
N ASP A 241 -2.62 2.25 19.11
CA ASP A 241 -3.31 1.01 19.44
C ASP A 241 -2.44 -0.17 19.01
N GLN A 242 -2.23 -1.11 19.93
CA GLN A 242 -1.49 -2.33 19.64
C GLN A 242 -2.19 -3.06 18.50
N MET A 243 -1.45 -3.31 17.42
CA MET A 243 -2.00 -3.97 16.24
C MET A 243 -1.07 -5.10 15.80
N CYS A 244 -1.66 -6.23 15.43
CA CYS A 244 -0.95 -7.30 14.75
C CYS A 244 -1.61 -7.51 13.39
N SER A 245 -0.80 -7.63 12.34
CA SER A 245 -1.30 -7.94 11.00
C SER A 245 -0.61 -9.19 10.46
N ARG A 246 -1.42 -10.16 10.03
CA ARG A 246 -0.98 -11.39 9.36
C ARG A 246 -0.86 -11.19 7.85
N TYR A 247 0.23 -11.66 7.26
CA TYR A 247 0.45 -11.66 5.82
C TYR A 247 0.94 -13.03 5.34
N SER A 248 0.40 -13.52 4.22
CA SER A 248 0.94 -14.71 3.55
C SER A 248 2.22 -14.36 2.80
N TYR A 249 3.22 -15.24 2.82
CA TYR A 249 4.38 -15.07 1.92
C TYR A 249 3.96 -15.08 0.45
N HIS A 250 2.89 -15.77 0.09
CA HIS A 250 2.40 -15.81 -1.29
C HIS A 250 1.83 -14.47 -1.77
N ASP A 251 1.46 -13.57 -0.88
CA ASP A 251 0.90 -12.25 -1.23
C ASP A 251 1.96 -11.21 -1.58
N ILE A 252 3.23 -11.50 -1.29
CA ILE A 252 4.34 -10.60 -1.61
C ILE A 252 4.55 -10.58 -3.13
N LYS A 253 4.46 -9.37 -3.69
CA LYS A 253 4.73 -9.06 -5.09
C LYS A 253 6.22 -8.79 -5.32
N ALA A 254 6.81 -7.95 -4.47
CA ALA A 254 8.21 -7.57 -4.52
C ALA A 254 8.68 -7.04 -3.16
N ILE A 255 9.99 -7.08 -2.90
CA ILE A 255 10.62 -6.43 -1.75
C ILE A 255 11.77 -5.57 -2.28
N HIS A 256 11.79 -4.29 -1.90
CA HIS A 256 12.84 -3.36 -2.29
C HIS A 256 13.74 -3.05 -1.10
N LEU A 257 15.05 -2.96 -1.36
CA LEU A 257 16.03 -2.50 -0.39
C LEU A 257 15.99 -0.97 -0.36
N MET A 258 15.60 -0.39 0.78
CA MET A 258 15.31 1.04 0.91
C MET A 258 16.30 1.72 1.84
N ARG A 259 16.44 3.04 1.68
CA ARG A 259 17.15 3.89 2.65
C ARG A 259 16.15 4.52 3.61
N PHE A 260 16.57 4.76 4.84
CA PHE A 260 15.83 5.57 5.81
C PHE A 260 16.82 6.50 6.49
N LEU A 261 16.51 7.81 6.56
CA LEU A 261 17.45 8.84 7.01
C LEU A 261 18.81 8.77 6.29
N LEU A 262 18.79 8.54 4.97
CA LEU A 262 19.96 8.28 4.10
C LEU A 262 20.76 7.00 4.43
N GLN A 263 20.38 6.22 5.44
CA GLN A 263 21.05 4.98 5.83
C GLN A 263 20.41 3.76 5.18
N GLU A 264 21.24 2.78 4.84
CA GLU A 264 20.87 1.52 4.21
C GLU A 264 20.30 0.50 5.21
N ILE A 265 19.21 0.86 5.89
CA ILE A 265 18.65 0.08 7.02
C ILE A 265 17.17 -0.33 6.84
N ALA A 266 16.56 -0.10 5.67
CA ALA A 266 15.13 -0.32 5.47
C ALA A 266 14.79 -1.33 4.35
N LEU A 267 13.58 -1.90 4.43
CA LEU A 267 12.92 -2.68 3.39
C LEU A 267 11.50 -2.14 3.14
N GLU A 268 11.07 -2.12 1.88
CA GLU A 268 9.66 -1.93 1.55
C GLU A 268 9.10 -3.19 0.90
N ILE A 269 8.06 -3.76 1.52
CA ILE A 269 7.37 -4.96 1.06
C ILE A 269 6.14 -4.51 0.28
N PHE A 270 6.08 -4.87 -1.00
CA PHE A 270 4.93 -4.62 -1.88
C PHE A 270 4.08 -5.88 -2.00
N PHE A 271 2.78 -5.74 -1.79
CA PHE A 271 1.81 -6.82 -1.88
C PHE A 271 1.10 -6.82 -3.24
N LYS A 272 0.51 -7.96 -3.62
CA LYS A 272 -0.22 -8.12 -4.90
C LYS A 272 -1.47 -7.25 -5.01
N ASN A 273 -2.06 -6.87 -3.87
CA ASN A 273 -3.25 -6.02 -3.79
C ASN A 273 -2.96 -4.52 -3.87
N GLY A 274 -1.71 -4.11 -4.13
CA GLY A 274 -1.32 -2.70 -4.21
C GLY A 274 -0.92 -2.06 -2.88
N TYR A 275 -1.01 -2.80 -1.76
CA TYR A 275 -0.54 -2.33 -0.46
C TYR A 275 0.99 -2.42 -0.35
N SER A 276 1.60 -1.59 0.49
CA SER A 276 3.01 -1.75 0.87
C SER A 276 3.27 -1.41 2.33
N ARG A 277 4.33 -2.00 2.89
CA ARG A 277 4.81 -1.74 4.26
C ARG A 277 6.28 -1.39 4.27
N PHE A 278 6.63 -0.30 4.93
CA PHE A 278 8.01 0.19 5.06
C PHE A 278 8.54 -0.12 6.46
N LEU A 279 9.62 -0.91 6.50
CA LEU A 279 10.19 -1.49 7.72
C LEU A 279 11.66 -1.06 7.87
N VAL A 280 12.00 -0.53 9.04
CA VAL A 280 13.35 -0.06 9.38
C VAL A 280 13.97 -0.97 10.43
N PHE A 281 15.15 -1.51 10.11
CA PHE A 281 15.89 -2.45 10.95
C PHE A 281 17.08 -1.74 11.58
N HIS A 282 16.93 -1.31 12.83
CA HIS A 282 17.95 -0.56 13.57
C HIS A 282 18.96 -1.49 14.26
N ASP A 283 18.51 -2.61 14.85
CA ASP A 283 19.38 -3.57 15.54
C ASP A 283 19.68 -4.84 14.70
N SER A 284 19.11 -4.95 13.50
CA SER A 284 19.19 -6.14 12.65
C SER A 284 19.70 -5.80 11.25
N ASP A 285 20.52 -6.68 10.68
CA ASP A 285 21.00 -6.53 9.30
C ASP A 285 19.85 -6.77 8.30
N ARG A 286 19.41 -5.70 7.62
CA ARG A 286 18.35 -5.75 6.59
C ARG A 286 18.60 -6.82 5.53
N ASN A 287 19.86 -7.11 5.20
CA ASN A 287 20.21 -8.09 4.16
C ASN A 287 19.96 -9.52 4.63
N LYS A 288 20.16 -9.80 5.93
CA LYS A 288 19.81 -11.11 6.52
C LYS A 288 18.30 -11.32 6.49
N ILE A 289 17.53 -10.28 6.82
CA ILE A 289 16.07 -10.32 6.78
C ILE A 289 15.56 -10.52 5.34
N PHE A 290 16.10 -9.77 4.38
CA PHE A 290 15.77 -9.94 2.96
C PHE A 290 16.07 -11.36 2.45
N LYS A 291 17.23 -11.93 2.81
CA LYS A 291 17.59 -13.33 2.47
C LYS A 291 16.60 -14.33 3.07
N ARG A 292 16.05 -14.05 4.26
CA ARG A 292 15.03 -14.88 4.90
C ARG A 292 13.68 -14.83 4.18
N PHE A 293 13.23 -13.66 3.75
CA PHE A 293 12.05 -13.59 2.86
C PHE A 293 12.28 -14.39 1.58
N CYS A 294 13.46 -14.29 0.98
CA CYS A 294 13.83 -15.05 -0.21
C CYS A 294 13.89 -16.57 0.02
N SER A 295 14.11 -17.06 1.26
CA SER A 295 14.07 -18.51 1.53
C SER A 295 12.64 -19.06 1.55
N PHE A 296 11.67 -18.26 2.02
CA PHE A 296 10.25 -18.64 1.96
C PHE A 296 9.66 -18.48 0.55
N GLN A 297 10.13 -17.49 -0.21
CA GLN A 297 9.69 -17.26 -1.58
C GLN A 297 10.89 -17.02 -2.53
N PRO A 298 11.48 -18.10 -3.11
CA PRO A 298 12.65 -17.99 -3.98
C PRO A 298 12.45 -17.10 -5.21
N ALA A 299 11.21 -16.97 -5.70
CA ALA A 299 10.85 -16.08 -6.81
C ALA A 299 11.09 -14.59 -6.53
N LEU A 300 11.30 -14.20 -5.26
CA LEU A 300 11.67 -12.82 -4.92
C LEU A 300 13.10 -12.48 -5.34
N LYS A 301 14.00 -13.46 -5.48
CA LYS A 301 15.40 -13.22 -5.90
C LYS A 301 15.51 -12.70 -7.33
N SER A 302 14.59 -13.08 -8.22
CA SER A 302 14.56 -12.63 -9.63
C SER A 302 13.71 -11.38 -9.86
N LYS A 303 12.84 -11.02 -8.91
CA LYS A 303 11.95 -9.85 -8.96
C LYS A 303 12.41 -8.68 -8.09
N GLY A 304 13.33 -8.92 -7.15
CA GLY A 304 13.97 -7.86 -6.39
C GLY A 304 14.73 -6.95 -7.34
N ILE A 305 14.49 -5.64 -7.23
CA ILE A 305 15.35 -4.64 -7.86
C ILE A 305 16.68 -4.68 -7.09
N THR A 306 17.56 -5.62 -7.44
CA THR A 306 18.96 -5.57 -7.02
C THR A 306 19.65 -4.45 -7.78
N GLU A 307 20.68 -3.85 -7.18
CA GLU A 307 21.52 -2.84 -7.85
C GLU A 307 22.05 -3.32 -9.21
N GLU A 308 22.15 -4.64 -9.42
CA GLU A 308 22.53 -5.24 -10.70
C GLU A 308 21.52 -5.01 -11.83
N SER A 309 20.25 -4.72 -11.54
CA SER A 309 19.24 -4.33 -12.53
C SER A 309 19.51 -2.94 -13.16
N LEU A 310 20.43 -2.16 -12.57
CA LEU A 310 20.91 -0.87 -13.09
C LEU A 310 22.00 -1.01 -14.16
N ASN A 311 22.57 -2.21 -14.34
CA ASN A 311 23.57 -2.44 -15.38
C ASN A 311 22.91 -2.57 -16.75
N ILE A 312 22.77 -1.42 -17.43
CA ILE A 312 22.30 -1.20 -18.80
C ILE A 312 22.98 -2.11 -19.88
N ARG A 313 23.94 -2.98 -19.53
CA ARG A 313 24.78 -3.73 -20.48
C ARG A 313 24.78 -5.26 -20.40
N LYS A 314 24.03 -5.93 -19.53
CA LYS A 314 24.11 -7.41 -19.45
C LYS A 314 22.76 -8.12 -19.29
N HIS A 315 21.79 -7.82 -20.15
CA HIS A 315 20.70 -8.78 -20.41
C HIS A 315 20.84 -9.35 -21.82
N SER A 316 21.58 -10.45 -21.92
CA SER A 316 21.69 -11.31 -23.10
C SER A 316 20.45 -12.19 -23.26
N GLY A 317 19.26 -11.58 -23.21
CA GLY A 317 17.98 -12.29 -23.29
C GLY A 317 16.81 -11.33 -23.46
N GLY A 318 16.47 -11.02 -24.71
CA GLY A 318 15.12 -10.68 -25.24
C GLY A 318 14.27 -9.53 -24.65
N GLU A 319 14.36 -9.18 -23.37
CA GLU A 319 13.47 -8.19 -22.75
C GLU A 319 14.01 -6.76 -22.91
N LYS A 320 13.20 -5.90 -23.54
CA LYS A 320 13.49 -4.47 -23.68
C LYS A 320 13.55 -3.81 -22.29
N THR A 321 14.59 -3.02 -22.02
CA THR A 321 14.71 -2.25 -20.77
C THR A 321 13.60 -1.19 -20.67
N MET A 322 13.19 -0.78 -19.46
CA MET A 322 12.16 0.26 -19.27
C MET A 322 12.50 1.58 -20.00
N LEU A 323 13.79 1.94 -20.06
CA LEU A 323 14.27 3.06 -20.87
C LEU A 323 13.92 2.89 -22.35
N GLN A 324 14.16 1.71 -22.93
CA GLN A 324 13.82 1.44 -24.33
C GLN A 324 12.31 1.49 -24.56
N LYS A 325 11.50 0.97 -23.62
CA LYS A 325 10.04 1.06 -23.67
C LYS A 325 9.58 2.52 -23.67
N TRP A 326 10.16 3.35 -22.79
CA TRP A 326 9.86 4.78 -22.72
C TRP A 326 10.26 5.51 -24.00
N GLN A 327 11.47 5.28 -24.52
CA GLN A 327 11.95 5.87 -25.77
C GLN A 327 11.08 5.48 -26.97
N LYS A 328 10.57 4.25 -27.00
CA LYS A 328 9.64 3.75 -28.03
C LYS A 328 8.18 4.17 -27.79
N ARG A 329 7.93 4.96 -26.73
CA ARG A 329 6.58 5.39 -26.31
C ARG A 329 5.63 4.22 -25.97
N GLU A 330 6.19 3.07 -25.57
CA GLU A 330 5.44 1.91 -25.06
C GLU A 330 4.97 2.13 -23.60
N ILE A 331 5.62 3.03 -22.86
CA ILE A 331 5.19 3.51 -21.53
C ILE A 331 5.17 5.04 -21.52
N SER A 332 4.30 5.62 -20.69
CA SER A 332 4.09 7.07 -20.59
C SER A 332 5.26 7.78 -19.87
N ASN A 333 5.32 9.11 -19.96
CA ASN A 333 6.28 9.91 -19.18
C ASN A 333 6.05 9.73 -17.67
N PHE A 334 4.79 9.77 -17.22
CA PHE A 334 4.46 9.51 -15.83
C PHE A 334 4.92 8.13 -15.34
N ASP A 335 4.64 7.08 -16.10
CA ASP A 335 5.01 5.71 -15.71
C ASP A 335 6.52 5.58 -15.56
N TYR A 336 7.25 6.22 -16.48
CA TYR A 336 8.71 6.26 -16.44
C TYR A 336 9.23 7.06 -15.24
N LEU A 337 8.62 8.20 -14.91
CA LEU A 337 8.96 8.99 -13.73
C LEU A 337 8.67 8.22 -12.42
N MET A 338 7.53 7.53 -12.33
CA MET A 338 7.24 6.67 -11.17
C MET A 338 8.23 5.51 -11.05
N TYR A 339 8.64 4.92 -12.18
CA TYR A 339 9.68 3.90 -12.21
C TYR A 339 11.02 4.43 -11.69
N LEU A 340 11.49 5.60 -12.19
CA LEU A 340 12.74 6.22 -11.72
C LEU A 340 12.68 6.58 -10.24
N ASN A 341 11.57 7.15 -9.76
CA ASN A 341 11.36 7.42 -8.33
C ASN A 341 11.50 6.14 -7.50
N THR A 342 10.86 5.05 -7.94
CA THR A 342 10.94 3.74 -7.27
C THR A 342 12.38 3.22 -7.21
N LEU A 343 13.12 3.30 -8.33
CA LEU A 343 14.53 2.90 -8.38
C LEU A 343 15.42 3.75 -7.47
N ALA A 344 15.11 5.04 -7.35
CA ALA A 344 15.87 5.98 -6.52
C ALA A 344 15.57 5.85 -5.02
N GLY A 345 14.75 4.86 -4.63
CA GLY A 345 14.35 4.61 -3.24
C GLY A 345 13.25 5.52 -2.72
N ARG A 346 12.48 6.16 -3.61
CA ARG A 346 11.35 7.01 -3.20
C ARG A 346 10.12 6.17 -2.87
N SER A 347 9.45 6.51 -1.77
CA SER A 347 8.32 5.75 -1.23
C SER A 347 7.20 6.69 -0.80
N TYR A 348 5.97 6.20 -0.91
CA TYR A 348 4.83 6.91 -0.36
C TYR A 348 4.62 6.67 1.14
N ASN A 349 5.30 5.67 1.72
CA ASN A 349 5.22 5.38 3.16
C ASN A 349 6.18 6.24 3.99
N ASP A 350 7.15 6.90 3.37
CA ASP A 350 8.08 7.83 4.02
C ASP A 350 8.02 9.19 3.31
N TYR A 351 7.34 10.15 3.94
CA TYR A 351 7.12 11.48 3.37
C TYR A 351 8.41 12.30 3.21
N MET A 352 9.50 11.91 3.89
CA MET A 352 10.80 12.55 3.74
C MET A 352 11.49 12.21 2.40
N GLN A 353 11.06 11.12 1.76
CA GLN A 353 11.54 10.66 0.46
C GLN A 353 10.37 10.30 -0.47
N TYR A 354 9.35 11.15 -0.46
CA TYR A 354 8.20 11.04 -1.35
C TYR A 354 8.62 11.09 -2.83
N PRO A 355 7.86 10.46 -3.75
CA PRO A 355 8.11 10.60 -5.18
C PRO A 355 8.08 12.06 -5.64
N VAL A 356 9.01 12.43 -6.52
CA VAL A 356 9.20 13.81 -7.02
C VAL A 356 8.87 13.86 -8.51
N PHE A 357 8.10 14.87 -8.90
CA PHE A 357 7.72 15.16 -10.27
C PHE A 357 8.10 16.61 -10.64
N PRO A 358 8.41 16.89 -11.91
CA PRO A 358 8.71 18.24 -12.34
C PRO A 358 7.45 19.11 -12.33
N TRP A 359 7.60 20.38 -12.00
CA TRP A 359 6.71 21.39 -12.61
C TRP A 359 6.79 21.28 -14.14
N VAL A 360 5.65 21.28 -14.83
CA VAL A 360 5.61 21.15 -16.30
C VAL A 360 5.20 22.47 -16.95
N LEU A 361 4.13 23.07 -16.45
CA LEU A 361 3.60 24.33 -16.95
C LEU A 361 4.25 25.52 -16.26
N ALA A 362 4.40 26.61 -17.01
CA ALA A 362 4.82 27.92 -16.52
C ALA A 362 3.69 28.98 -16.65
N ASP A 363 2.64 28.68 -17.42
CA ASP A 363 1.50 29.58 -17.64
C ASP A 363 0.31 29.23 -16.73
N TYR A 364 0.11 30.07 -15.71
CA TYR A 364 -1.02 30.02 -14.78
C TYR A 364 -1.85 31.31 -14.82
N HIS A 365 -1.72 32.09 -15.91
CA HIS A 365 -2.34 33.42 -16.06
C HIS A 365 -3.31 33.46 -17.23
N SER A 366 -3.06 32.70 -18.30
CA SER A 366 -3.90 32.72 -19.50
C SER A 366 -5.27 32.08 -19.29
N GLU A 367 -6.28 32.58 -20.01
CA GLU A 367 -7.63 32.01 -20.09
C GLU A 367 -7.68 30.65 -20.80
N THR A 368 -6.74 30.39 -21.71
CA THR A 368 -6.67 29.13 -22.47
C THR A 368 -5.25 28.59 -22.47
N LEU A 369 -5.11 27.30 -22.19
CA LEU A 369 -3.81 26.64 -22.16
C LEU A 369 -3.39 26.16 -23.56
N ASN A 370 -2.36 26.78 -24.13
CA ASN A 370 -1.82 26.39 -25.43
C ASN A 370 -0.59 25.49 -25.34
N LEU A 371 -0.77 24.17 -25.45
CA LEU A 371 0.31 23.19 -25.38
C LEU A 371 1.23 23.16 -26.62
N THR A 372 0.97 23.95 -27.66
CA THR A 372 1.89 24.10 -28.79
C THR A 372 2.88 25.24 -28.58
N ASN A 373 2.64 26.14 -27.63
CA ASN A 373 3.51 27.27 -27.34
C ASN A 373 4.63 26.85 -26.37
N PRO A 374 5.91 26.94 -26.76
CA PRO A 374 7.03 26.63 -25.85
C PRO A 374 7.03 27.47 -24.56
N HIS A 375 6.52 28.71 -24.60
CA HIS A 375 6.46 29.58 -23.42
C HIS A 375 5.46 29.12 -22.34
N THR A 376 4.53 28.23 -22.70
CA THR A 376 3.59 27.64 -21.75
C THR A 376 4.28 26.64 -20.82
N PHE A 377 5.46 26.14 -21.18
CA PHE A 377 6.20 25.14 -20.43
C PHE A 377 7.35 25.74 -19.61
N ARG A 378 7.64 25.11 -18.47
CA ARG A 378 8.88 25.31 -17.73
C ARG A 378 10.09 24.89 -18.59
N ASP A 379 11.22 25.56 -18.39
CA ASP A 379 12.50 25.05 -18.85
C ASP A 379 12.99 23.87 -17.99
N LEU A 380 12.75 22.65 -18.48
CA LEU A 380 13.13 21.39 -17.82
C LEU A 380 14.64 21.17 -17.70
N SER A 381 15.46 21.96 -18.40
CA SER A 381 16.93 21.87 -18.30
C SER A 381 17.51 22.59 -17.08
N LYS A 382 16.68 23.38 -16.39
CA LYS A 382 17.06 24.21 -15.24
C LYS A 382 16.33 23.75 -13.98
N PRO A 383 16.96 23.81 -12.79
CA PRO A 383 16.27 23.62 -11.52
C PRO A 383 15.33 24.79 -11.19
N MET A 384 14.45 24.63 -10.20
CA MET A 384 13.49 25.66 -9.78
C MET A 384 14.15 27.01 -9.47
N GLY A 385 15.27 27.02 -8.76
CA GLY A 385 15.97 28.24 -8.39
C GLY A 385 16.61 29.00 -9.55
N ALA A 386 16.70 28.38 -10.74
CA ALA A 386 17.34 28.96 -11.92
C ALA A 386 16.36 29.29 -13.07
N GLN A 387 15.05 29.23 -12.83
CA GLN A 387 14.05 29.49 -13.87
C GLN A 387 14.10 30.93 -14.39
N THR A 388 14.36 31.91 -13.51
CA THR A 388 14.56 33.31 -13.90
C THR A 388 16.03 33.73 -13.79
N MET A 389 16.48 34.58 -14.70
CA MET A 389 17.88 35.00 -14.75
C MET A 389 18.31 35.79 -13.52
N GLU A 390 17.43 36.64 -12.99
CA GLU A 390 17.70 37.42 -11.78
C GLU A 390 17.90 36.53 -10.56
N ARG A 391 17.01 35.54 -10.36
CA ARG A 391 17.09 34.61 -9.25
C ARG A 391 18.30 33.68 -9.36
N LYS A 392 18.60 33.21 -10.57
CA LYS A 392 19.82 32.44 -10.87
C LYS A 392 21.08 33.17 -10.41
N ARG A 393 21.21 34.48 -10.71
CA ARG A 393 22.36 35.29 -10.28
C ARG A 393 22.50 35.35 -8.77
N LYS A 394 21.39 35.52 -8.03
CA LYS A 394 21.39 35.55 -6.56
C LYS A 394 21.89 34.23 -5.96
N PHE A 395 21.50 33.08 -6.51
CA PHE A 395 22.00 31.78 -6.03
C PHE A 395 23.48 31.55 -6.35
N ILE A 396 23.95 31.98 -7.53
CA ILE A 396 25.38 31.93 -7.88
C ILE A 396 26.19 32.82 -6.94
N GLN A 397 25.69 34.02 -6.64
CA GLN A 397 26.33 34.93 -5.68
C GLN A 397 26.45 34.27 -4.30
N ARG A 398 25.36 33.70 -3.78
CA ARG A 398 25.37 32.95 -2.50
C ARG A 398 26.39 31.81 -2.50
N TYR A 399 26.45 31.04 -3.58
CA TYR A 399 27.41 29.93 -3.72
C TYR A 399 28.87 30.40 -3.61
N ASN A 400 29.19 31.56 -4.20
CA ASN A 400 30.54 32.13 -4.18
C ASN A 400 30.88 32.87 -2.87
N GLU A 401 29.90 33.41 -2.15
CA GLU A 401 30.12 34.13 -0.88
C GLU A 401 30.54 33.18 0.26
N VAL A 402 29.99 31.97 0.30
CA VAL A 402 30.27 30.98 1.35
C VAL A 402 31.71 30.44 1.27
N GLU A 403 32.35 30.45 0.09
CA GLU A 403 33.74 30.04 -0.11
C GLU A 403 34.73 30.82 0.78
N LYS A 404 34.34 31.99 1.30
CA LYS A 404 35.19 32.90 2.08
C LYS A 404 34.98 32.81 3.60
N SER A 405 34.05 31.98 4.09
CA SER A 405 33.71 31.88 5.52
C SER A 405 34.14 30.52 6.08
N GLU A 406 35.12 30.50 6.99
CA GLU A 406 35.58 29.29 7.69
C GLU A 406 34.64 28.92 8.87
N GLY A 407 33.42 28.50 8.57
CA GLY A 407 32.47 28.00 9.58
C GLY A 407 32.10 26.53 9.35
N ASP A 408 32.08 25.73 10.41
CA ASP A 408 31.76 24.28 10.40
C ASP A 408 30.32 23.97 9.90
N LEU A 409 29.45 24.98 9.85
CA LEU A 409 28.05 24.90 9.39
C LEU A 409 27.81 25.56 8.02
N SER A 410 28.82 26.20 7.41
CA SER A 410 28.65 26.91 6.14
C SER A 410 29.13 26.05 4.96
N ALA A 411 28.20 25.40 4.28
CA ALA A 411 28.51 24.59 3.12
C ALA A 411 28.32 25.35 1.80
N GLN A 412 29.28 25.19 0.89
CA GLN A 412 29.21 25.74 -0.46
C GLN A 412 28.09 25.05 -1.26
N CYS A 413 26.92 25.68 -1.33
CA CYS A 413 25.76 25.16 -2.04
C CYS A 413 24.86 26.31 -2.54
N HIS A 414 24.08 26.02 -3.59
CA HIS A 414 23.09 26.97 -4.08
C HIS A 414 21.87 26.98 -3.16
N TYR A 415 21.44 25.80 -2.69
CA TYR A 415 20.18 25.65 -1.95
C TYR A 415 20.39 25.04 -0.56
N CYS A 416 19.95 25.76 0.47
CA CYS A 416 19.85 25.24 1.84
C CYS A 416 18.47 24.64 2.14
N THR A 417 17.53 24.75 1.22
CA THR A 417 16.24 24.08 1.24
C THR A 417 16.18 23.05 0.12
N HIS A 418 15.35 22.02 0.29
CA HIS A 418 15.21 20.95 -0.69
C HIS A 418 13.91 21.11 -1.47
N TYR A 419 13.86 20.53 -2.68
CA TYR A 419 12.68 20.57 -3.55
C TYR A 419 11.57 19.60 -3.15
N SER A 420 11.82 18.71 -2.19
CA SER A 420 10.89 17.68 -1.73
C SER A 420 11.12 17.38 -0.25
N SER A 421 10.14 17.66 0.60
CA SER A 421 10.20 17.38 2.03
C SER A 421 8.83 16.98 2.56
N ALA A 422 8.78 16.39 3.75
CA ALA A 422 7.52 15.96 4.36
C ALA A 422 6.53 17.13 4.50
N ILE A 423 7.01 18.33 4.86
CA ILE A 423 6.17 19.53 4.95
C ILE A 423 5.66 20.01 3.59
N ILE A 424 6.43 19.88 2.50
CA ILE A 424 5.97 20.23 1.15
C ILE A 424 4.84 19.28 0.73
N VAL A 425 5.00 17.98 0.94
CA VAL A 425 3.99 16.96 0.61
C VAL A 425 2.72 17.17 1.43
N ALA A 426 2.86 17.34 2.75
CA ALA A 426 1.74 17.60 3.65
C ALA A 426 1.03 18.92 3.30
N SER A 427 1.77 19.96 2.90
CA SER A 427 1.22 21.25 2.47
C SER A 427 0.38 21.13 1.20
N TYR A 428 0.86 20.41 0.18
CA TYR A 428 0.08 20.17 -1.04
C TYR A 428 -1.20 19.38 -0.75
N LEU A 429 -1.12 18.36 0.10
CA LEU A 429 -2.21 17.43 0.35
C LEU A 429 -3.05 17.79 1.59
N VAL A 430 -2.87 18.98 2.18
CA VAL A 430 -3.43 19.35 3.49
C VAL A 430 -4.96 19.27 3.59
N ARG A 431 -5.66 19.31 2.45
CA ARG A 431 -7.12 19.15 2.34
C ARG A 431 -7.61 17.71 2.39
N MET A 432 -6.70 16.75 2.50
CA MET A 432 -7.02 15.33 2.58
C MET A 432 -6.36 14.68 3.79
N GLU A 433 -7.12 13.82 4.48
CA GLU A 433 -6.55 12.97 5.50
C GLU A 433 -5.73 11.83 4.86
N PRO A 434 -4.67 11.31 5.52
CA PRO A 434 -4.12 11.72 6.82
C PRO A 434 -3.14 12.91 6.76
N PHE A 435 -3.03 13.59 5.61
CA PHE A 435 -2.05 14.67 5.42
C PHE A 435 -2.44 15.94 6.18
N THR A 436 -3.73 16.17 6.44
CA THR A 436 -4.21 17.22 7.34
C THR A 436 -3.59 17.08 8.73
N GLN A 437 -3.75 15.90 9.35
CA GLN A 437 -3.14 15.61 10.66
C GLN A 437 -1.61 15.71 10.63
N THR A 438 -1.00 15.18 9.56
CA THR A 438 0.46 15.25 9.38
C THR A 438 0.95 16.69 9.30
N PHE A 439 0.25 17.55 8.55
CA PHE A 439 0.59 18.96 8.42
C PHE A 439 0.51 19.67 9.77
N CYS A 440 -0.57 19.45 10.52
CA CYS A 440 -0.71 20.01 11.87
C CYS A 440 0.40 19.52 12.81
N SER A 441 0.73 18.23 12.81
CA SER A 441 1.82 17.67 13.63
C SER A 441 3.17 18.34 13.31
N LEU A 442 3.50 18.47 12.02
CA LEU A 442 4.72 19.15 11.57
C LEU A 442 4.78 20.64 11.95
N GLN A 443 3.62 21.29 12.13
CA GLN A 443 3.48 22.71 12.46
C GLN A 443 3.24 22.96 13.97
N GLY A 444 3.38 21.95 14.83
CA GLY A 444 3.24 22.11 16.28
C GLY A 444 1.81 21.96 16.82
N GLY A 445 0.95 21.24 16.11
CA GLY A 445 -0.37 20.78 16.56
C GLY A 445 -1.58 21.55 16.01
N SER A 446 -1.37 22.56 15.17
CA SER A 446 -2.45 23.36 14.57
C SER A 446 -2.14 23.72 13.10
N PHE A 447 -3.13 24.24 12.37
CA PHE A 447 -2.91 24.77 11.03
C PHE A 447 -1.91 25.93 11.05
N ASP A 448 -1.21 26.13 9.93
CA ASP A 448 -0.32 27.28 9.77
C ASP A 448 -1.12 28.56 9.56
N VAL A 449 -0.44 29.70 9.58
CA VAL A 449 -1.03 30.98 9.16
C VAL A 449 -1.53 30.87 7.73
N ALA A 450 -2.77 31.30 7.51
CA ALA A 450 -3.49 31.23 6.25
C ALA A 450 -2.65 31.63 5.02
N ASP A 451 -1.93 32.74 5.09
CA ASP A 451 -1.11 33.26 3.98
C ASP A 451 0.06 32.35 3.56
N ARG A 452 0.47 31.40 4.42
CA ARG A 452 1.52 30.41 4.12
C ARG A 452 0.97 29.07 3.64
N MET A 453 -0.34 28.88 3.75
CA MET A 453 -1.00 27.65 3.34
C MET A 453 -1.05 27.55 1.81
N PHE A 454 -1.05 26.31 1.31
CA PHE A 454 -1.26 26.08 -0.11
C PHE A 454 -2.69 26.49 -0.49
N HIS A 455 -2.84 27.63 -1.16
CA HIS A 455 -4.15 28.21 -1.50
C HIS A 455 -4.32 28.53 -2.99
N SER A 456 -3.22 28.67 -3.74
CA SER A 456 -3.24 29.00 -5.16
C SER A 456 -2.10 28.32 -5.90
N VAL A 457 -2.42 27.63 -6.99
CA VAL A 457 -1.39 26.99 -7.85
C VAL A 457 -0.48 28.06 -8.46
N LYS A 458 -1.07 29.17 -8.91
CA LYS A 458 -0.37 30.31 -9.50
C LYS A 458 0.64 30.92 -8.52
N SER A 459 0.18 31.30 -7.32
CA SER A 459 1.05 31.91 -6.30
C SER A 459 2.18 30.95 -5.89
N THR A 460 1.89 29.65 -5.82
CA THR A 460 2.89 28.63 -5.49
C THR A 460 3.95 28.49 -6.57
N TRP A 461 3.57 28.50 -7.85
CA TRP A 461 4.51 28.53 -8.97
C TRP A 461 5.38 29.80 -8.95
N GLU A 462 4.78 30.97 -8.74
CA GLU A 462 5.51 32.24 -8.70
C GLU A 462 6.51 32.30 -7.54
N SER A 463 6.11 31.86 -6.33
CA SER A 463 7.00 31.67 -5.18
C SER A 463 8.17 30.76 -5.52
N ALA A 464 7.88 29.56 -6.03
CA ALA A 464 8.86 28.51 -6.24
C ALA A 464 9.78 28.76 -7.46
N SER A 465 9.35 29.54 -8.46
CA SER A 465 10.11 29.81 -9.69
C SER A 465 10.79 31.19 -9.72
N ARG A 466 10.25 32.20 -9.02
CA ARG A 466 10.70 33.60 -9.15
C ARG A 466 10.86 34.33 -7.82
N ASP A 467 9.87 34.30 -6.94
CA ASP A 467 9.72 35.35 -5.92
C ASP A 467 10.46 35.03 -4.62
N ASN A 468 10.48 33.76 -4.18
CA ASN A 468 11.00 33.39 -2.86
C ASN A 468 12.34 32.64 -2.92
N MET A 469 13.42 33.19 -2.35
CA MET A 469 14.74 32.54 -2.33
C MET A 469 14.83 31.24 -1.50
N SER A 470 13.91 30.99 -0.57
CA SER A 470 13.87 29.74 0.21
C SER A 470 12.99 28.66 -0.41
N ASP A 471 12.18 28.99 -1.42
CA ASP A 471 11.21 28.08 -2.02
C ASP A 471 11.70 27.54 -3.36
N VAL A 472 12.17 26.29 -3.39
CA VAL A 472 12.62 25.61 -4.61
C VAL A 472 11.84 24.31 -4.83
N ARG A 473 10.61 24.23 -4.33
CA ARG A 473 9.80 23.01 -4.36
C ARG A 473 9.48 22.55 -5.78
N GLU A 474 9.60 21.24 -5.99
CA GLU A 474 9.07 20.56 -7.17
C GLU A 474 7.65 20.01 -6.86
N LEU A 475 7.05 19.29 -7.80
CA LEU A 475 5.71 18.72 -7.66
C LEU A 475 5.74 17.28 -7.13
N ILE A 476 4.55 16.81 -6.77
CA ILE A 476 4.25 15.41 -6.40
C ILE A 476 3.39 14.76 -7.51
N PRO A 477 3.35 13.41 -7.59
CA PRO A 477 2.58 12.68 -8.61
C PRO A 477 1.09 13.07 -8.68
N GLU A 478 0.49 13.44 -7.56
CA GLU A 478 -0.95 13.73 -7.39
C GLU A 478 -1.44 14.86 -8.30
N PHE A 479 -0.57 15.83 -8.63
CA PHE A 479 -0.84 16.90 -9.61
C PHE A 479 -1.16 16.39 -11.03
N PHE A 480 -1.00 15.10 -11.31
CA PHE A 480 -1.21 14.50 -12.63
C PHE A 480 -2.27 13.40 -12.65
N TYR A 481 -2.95 13.13 -11.53
CA TYR A 481 -4.01 12.12 -11.50
C TYR A 481 -5.08 12.29 -10.40
N LEU A 482 -4.87 13.11 -9.37
CA LEU A 482 -5.76 13.19 -8.21
C LEU A 482 -6.38 14.60 -8.11
N PRO A 483 -7.63 14.83 -8.50
CA PRO A 483 -8.26 16.15 -8.40
C PRO A 483 -8.63 16.56 -6.97
N GLU A 484 -8.88 15.60 -6.09
CA GLU A 484 -9.56 15.86 -4.82
C GLU A 484 -8.68 16.59 -3.79
N PHE A 485 -7.35 16.58 -3.93
CA PHE A 485 -6.48 17.38 -3.06
C PHE A 485 -6.66 18.89 -3.25
N LEU A 486 -7.28 19.31 -4.34
CA LEU A 486 -7.58 20.71 -4.66
C LEU A 486 -8.90 21.18 -4.03
N THR A 487 -9.72 20.26 -3.53
CA THR A 487 -11.03 20.55 -2.94
C THR A 487 -11.05 20.31 -1.44
N ASN A 488 -11.66 21.21 -0.67
CA ASN A 488 -11.86 21.06 0.76
C ASN A 488 -13.12 20.24 1.05
N ALA A 489 -13.15 18.98 0.59
CA ALA A 489 -14.30 18.08 0.69
C ALA A 489 -14.70 17.73 2.14
N ASN A 490 -13.76 17.89 3.08
CA ASN A 490 -13.97 17.66 4.51
C ASN A 490 -14.35 18.94 5.28
N HIS A 491 -14.50 20.08 4.60
CA HIS A 491 -14.86 21.37 5.20
C HIS A 491 -13.94 21.78 6.37
N PHE A 492 -12.63 21.57 6.24
CA PHE A 492 -11.67 22.01 7.24
C PHE A 492 -11.67 23.53 7.41
N GLU A 493 -11.54 24.00 8.65
CA GLU A 493 -11.37 25.41 8.99
C GLU A 493 -9.90 25.82 8.76
N LEU A 494 -9.57 26.14 7.51
CA LEU A 494 -8.19 26.46 7.09
C LEU A 494 -7.72 27.88 7.45
N GLY A 495 -8.60 28.69 8.05
CA GLY A 495 -8.32 30.07 8.45
C GLY A 495 -8.66 31.11 7.38
N CYS A 496 -8.24 32.35 7.65
CA CYS A 496 -8.53 33.53 6.82
C CYS A 496 -7.23 34.34 6.61
N MET A 497 -6.98 34.74 5.36
CA MET A 497 -5.83 35.55 4.98
C MET A 497 -5.95 36.99 5.51
N GLN A 498 -4.86 37.74 5.50
CA GLN A 498 -4.84 39.12 6.00
C GLN A 498 -5.77 40.06 5.21
N ASP A 499 -6.06 39.74 3.95
CA ASP A 499 -6.99 40.49 3.09
C ASP A 499 -8.47 40.15 3.34
N GLY A 500 -8.76 39.23 4.26
CA GLY A 500 -10.12 38.76 4.57
C GLY A 500 -10.57 37.56 3.73
N THR A 501 -9.72 37.02 2.85
CA THR A 501 -10.05 35.83 2.05
C THR A 501 -10.05 34.58 2.92
N VAL A 502 -11.21 33.93 3.04
CA VAL A 502 -11.34 32.64 3.73
C VAL A 502 -10.78 31.51 2.87
N LEU A 503 -9.97 30.64 3.46
CA LEU A 503 -9.39 29.50 2.78
C LEU A 503 -10.40 28.36 2.64
N GLY A 504 -10.59 27.89 1.41
CA GLY A 504 -11.39 26.72 1.07
C GLY A 504 -10.68 25.91 0.00
N ASP A 505 -11.33 25.72 -1.15
CA ASP A 505 -10.75 25.10 -2.34
C ASP A 505 -9.52 25.87 -2.83
N VAL A 506 -8.62 25.15 -3.52
CA VAL A 506 -7.42 25.76 -4.11
C VAL A 506 -7.82 26.60 -5.31
N GLN A 507 -7.30 27.82 -5.38
CA GLN A 507 -7.46 28.69 -6.55
C GLN A 507 -6.71 28.11 -7.75
N LEU A 508 -7.48 27.69 -8.75
CA LEU A 508 -6.99 27.14 -10.00
C LEU A 508 -6.71 28.24 -11.03
N PRO A 509 -5.80 28.00 -11.98
CA PRO A 509 -5.55 28.93 -13.08
C PRO A 509 -6.81 29.10 -13.96
N PRO A 510 -6.97 30.26 -14.66
CA PRO A 510 -8.20 30.56 -15.41
C PRO A 510 -8.58 29.48 -16.43
N TRP A 511 -7.59 28.91 -17.13
CA TRP A 511 -7.80 27.83 -18.11
C TRP A 511 -8.41 26.54 -17.55
N ALA A 512 -8.46 26.36 -16.23
CA ALA A 512 -9.12 25.23 -15.58
C ALA A 512 -10.61 25.49 -15.28
N ASP A 513 -11.14 26.68 -15.51
CA ASP A 513 -12.53 27.08 -15.28
C ASP A 513 -13.06 26.76 -13.87
N GLY A 514 -12.17 26.73 -12.87
CA GLY A 514 -12.52 26.31 -11.50
C GLY A 514 -12.81 24.82 -11.33
N ASP A 515 -12.58 23.98 -12.34
CA ASP A 515 -12.77 22.53 -12.28
C ASP A 515 -11.44 21.78 -11.99
N PRO A 516 -11.29 21.15 -10.81
CA PRO A 516 -10.14 20.32 -10.46
C PRO A 516 -9.89 19.16 -11.44
N HIS A 517 -10.93 18.55 -12.00
CA HIS A 517 -10.78 17.45 -12.95
C HIS A 517 -10.19 17.96 -14.28
N LYS A 518 -10.69 19.09 -14.79
CA LYS A 518 -10.12 19.77 -15.96
C LYS A 518 -8.66 20.17 -15.71
N PHE A 519 -8.33 20.67 -14.51
CA PHE A 519 -6.95 20.98 -14.13
C PHE A 519 -6.03 19.77 -14.25
N ILE A 520 -6.38 18.65 -13.59
CA ILE A 520 -5.59 17.42 -13.61
C ILE A 520 -5.47 16.85 -15.03
N LEU A 521 -6.56 16.88 -15.81
CA LEU A 521 -6.58 16.42 -17.19
C LEU A 521 -5.56 17.19 -18.04
N LEU A 522 -5.61 18.52 -18.01
CA LEU A 522 -4.71 19.38 -18.78
C LEU A 522 -3.26 19.27 -18.29
N HIS A 523 -3.05 19.15 -16.98
CA HIS A 523 -1.72 18.97 -16.41
C HIS A 523 -1.10 17.62 -16.83
N ARG A 524 -1.92 16.55 -16.87
CA ARG A 524 -1.51 15.24 -17.40
C ARG A 524 -1.24 15.29 -18.90
N GLN A 525 -2.07 15.98 -19.68
CA GLN A 525 -1.83 16.20 -21.12
C GLN A 525 -0.52 16.97 -21.36
N ALA A 526 -0.23 17.99 -20.55
CA ALA A 526 1.02 18.73 -20.63
C ALA A 526 2.24 17.82 -20.36
N LEU A 527 2.19 16.98 -19.33
CA LEU A 527 3.25 16.01 -19.01
C LEU A 527 3.51 15.01 -20.15
N GLU A 528 2.45 14.56 -20.81
CA GLU A 528 2.55 13.59 -21.90
C GLU A 528 2.74 14.24 -23.28
N SER A 529 2.85 15.58 -23.34
CA SER A 529 3.06 16.32 -24.58
C SER A 529 4.39 15.98 -25.28
N ASP A 530 4.46 16.28 -26.58
CA ASP A 530 5.69 16.13 -27.36
C ASP A 530 6.80 17.06 -26.86
N TYR A 531 6.46 18.27 -26.41
CA TYR A 531 7.43 19.20 -25.84
C TYR A 531 8.10 18.59 -24.61
N VAL A 532 7.33 18.11 -23.64
CA VAL A 532 7.90 17.48 -22.44
C VAL A 532 8.65 16.21 -22.80
N SER A 533 8.10 15.36 -23.67
CA SER A 533 8.76 14.14 -24.12
C SER A 533 10.15 14.39 -24.71
N ALA A 534 10.32 15.49 -25.46
CA ALA A 534 11.61 15.86 -26.03
C ALA A 534 12.62 16.36 -24.98
N HIS A 535 12.17 16.99 -23.88
CA HIS A 535 13.05 17.70 -22.92
C HIS A 535 13.17 17.03 -21.54
N LEU A 536 12.31 16.07 -21.19
CA LEU A 536 12.23 15.47 -19.85
C LEU A 536 13.54 14.83 -19.37
N HIS A 537 14.33 14.29 -20.30
CA HIS A 537 15.64 13.72 -20.00
C HIS A 537 16.61 14.72 -19.34
N HIS A 538 16.49 16.02 -19.63
CA HIS A 538 17.30 17.05 -18.96
C HIS A 538 16.92 17.24 -17.49
N TRP A 539 15.62 17.13 -17.16
CA TRP A 539 15.18 17.18 -15.76
C TRP A 539 15.60 15.92 -15.01
N ILE A 540 15.53 14.76 -15.66
CA ILE A 540 16.05 13.50 -15.12
C ILE A 540 17.55 13.63 -14.81
N ASP A 541 18.33 14.31 -15.66
CA ASP A 541 19.75 14.58 -15.40
C ASP A 541 19.99 15.40 -14.11
N LEU A 542 19.11 16.35 -13.79
CA LEU A 542 19.19 17.17 -12.57
C LEU A 542 18.86 16.37 -11.31
N ILE A 543 17.82 15.53 -11.37
CA ILE A 543 17.26 14.87 -10.18
C ILE A 543 17.86 13.49 -9.93
N PHE A 544 18.09 12.68 -10.96
CA PHE A 544 18.57 11.29 -10.86
C PHE A 544 19.87 11.03 -11.62
N GLY A 545 20.30 11.96 -12.47
CA GLY A 545 21.39 11.76 -13.41
C GLY A 545 22.68 12.51 -13.05
N HIS A 546 23.49 12.78 -14.07
CA HIS A 546 24.85 13.25 -13.89
C HIS A 546 24.98 14.69 -13.36
N LYS A 547 23.91 15.50 -13.43
CA LYS A 547 23.88 16.88 -12.91
C LYS A 547 23.41 16.98 -11.45
N GLN A 548 23.29 15.86 -10.75
CA GLN A 548 22.97 15.83 -9.32
C GLN A 548 24.20 16.19 -8.45
N HIS A 549 25.42 15.94 -8.95
CA HIS A 549 26.68 16.12 -8.23
C HIS A 549 27.80 16.70 -9.12
N GLY A 550 28.92 17.08 -8.48
CA GLY A 550 30.16 17.47 -9.15
C GLY A 550 30.07 18.80 -9.89
N SER A 551 31.01 19.03 -10.82
CA SER A 551 31.08 20.27 -11.61
C SER A 551 29.82 20.49 -12.44
N ALA A 552 29.24 19.43 -13.00
CA ALA A 552 28.00 19.49 -13.79
C ALA A 552 26.81 20.04 -12.97
N ALA A 553 26.72 19.70 -11.68
CA ALA A 553 25.71 20.26 -10.79
C ALA A 553 25.98 21.75 -10.49
N VAL A 554 27.24 22.16 -10.33
CA VAL A 554 27.60 23.56 -10.10
C VAL A 554 27.24 24.42 -11.32
N GLU A 555 27.62 23.98 -12.53
CA GLU A 555 27.29 24.66 -13.79
C GLU A 555 25.77 24.79 -14.01
N ALA A 556 25.01 23.77 -13.60
CA ALA A 556 23.55 23.77 -13.69
C ALA A 556 22.86 24.55 -12.55
N VAL A 557 23.60 25.08 -11.58
CA VAL A 557 23.06 25.73 -10.36
C VAL A 557 22.17 24.75 -9.58
N ASN A 558 22.66 23.51 -9.39
CA ASN A 558 21.90 22.37 -8.86
C ASN A 558 22.61 21.70 -7.67
N THR A 559 23.27 22.49 -6.81
CA THR A 559 23.92 21.96 -5.60
C THR A 559 23.13 22.31 -4.36
N TYR A 560 22.90 21.31 -3.53
CA TYR A 560 22.17 21.44 -2.28
C TYR A 560 23.11 21.34 -1.07
N HIS A 561 22.58 21.61 0.12
CA HIS A 561 23.35 21.43 1.35
C HIS A 561 23.88 19.98 1.46
N PRO A 562 25.15 19.76 1.87
CA PRO A 562 25.76 18.43 1.98
C PRO A 562 24.94 17.45 2.83
N TYR A 563 24.19 17.96 3.81
CA TYR A 563 23.37 17.14 4.69
C TYR A 563 22.25 16.36 3.97
N PHE A 564 21.86 16.78 2.78
CA PHE A 564 20.84 16.06 2.01
C PHE A 564 21.38 14.87 1.20
N TYR A 565 22.70 14.70 1.12
CA TYR A 565 23.35 13.67 0.32
C TYR A 565 23.84 12.51 1.18
N GLY A 566 23.44 11.28 0.85
CA GLY A 566 23.84 10.08 1.60
C GLY A 566 25.31 9.70 1.45
N ASP A 567 25.91 9.94 0.28
CA ASP A 567 27.22 9.39 -0.08
C ASP A 567 28.40 10.16 0.55
N LYS A 568 28.15 11.35 1.14
CA LYS A 568 29.18 12.23 1.69
C LYS A 568 29.28 12.19 3.21
N MET A 569 28.32 11.59 3.92
CA MET A 569 28.29 11.58 5.37
C MET A 569 28.05 10.17 5.90
N ASP A 570 29.13 9.55 6.40
CA ASP A 570 29.00 8.33 7.18
C ASP A 570 28.52 8.70 8.59
N LEU A 571 27.20 8.72 8.78
CA LEU A 571 26.53 9.04 10.04
C LEU A 571 26.98 8.15 11.21
N ASN A 572 27.57 6.98 10.93
CA ASN A 572 28.10 6.07 11.94
C ASN A 572 29.48 6.49 12.46
N ASN A 573 30.22 7.29 11.69
CA ASN A 573 31.55 7.77 12.08
C ASN A 573 31.50 9.08 12.88
N ILE A 574 30.34 9.74 12.97
CA ILE A 574 30.15 10.96 13.76
C ILE A 574 30.12 10.60 15.25
N LYS A 575 31.18 10.94 15.97
CA LYS A 575 31.34 10.64 17.41
C LYS A 575 30.45 11.48 18.32
N ASP A 576 30.08 12.69 17.89
CA ASP A 576 29.24 13.58 18.67
C ASP A 576 27.74 13.29 18.43
N PRO A 577 27.00 12.79 19.44
CA PRO A 577 25.59 12.47 19.31
C PRO A 577 24.72 13.71 19.05
N LEU A 578 25.12 14.90 19.50
CA LEU A 578 24.37 16.14 19.29
C LEU A 578 24.45 16.58 17.82
N ILE A 579 25.64 16.51 17.23
CA ILE A 579 25.85 16.80 15.80
C ILE A 579 25.08 15.79 14.95
N LYS A 580 25.18 14.49 15.28
CA LYS A 580 24.40 13.44 14.61
C LYS A 580 22.90 13.71 14.68
N SER A 581 22.37 14.02 15.87
CA SER A 581 20.96 14.34 16.07
C SER A 581 20.51 15.58 15.28
N THR A 582 21.36 16.61 15.23
CA THR A 582 21.09 17.85 14.46
C THR A 582 21.01 17.57 12.97
N ILE A 583 21.96 16.79 12.43
CA ILE A 583 21.97 16.38 11.02
C ILE A 583 20.75 15.52 10.70
N LEU A 584 20.42 14.53 11.53
CA LEU A 584 19.24 13.69 11.35
C LEU A 584 17.93 14.51 11.40
N GLY A 585 17.86 15.49 12.31
CA GLY A 585 16.74 16.44 12.35
C GLY A 585 16.63 17.27 11.08
N PHE A 586 17.76 17.68 10.51
CA PHE A 586 17.79 18.40 9.24
C PHE A 586 17.31 17.52 8.07
N ILE A 587 17.80 16.29 7.98
CA ILE A 587 17.36 15.30 7.00
C ILE A 587 15.86 15.02 7.13
N SER A 588 15.38 14.90 8.37
CA SER A 588 13.97 14.62 8.69
C SER A 588 13.01 15.71 8.27
N ASN A 589 13.35 16.96 8.56
CA ASN A 589 12.44 18.08 8.33
C ASN A 589 12.57 18.66 6.92
N PHE A 590 13.78 18.64 6.35
CA PHE A 590 14.08 19.36 5.11
C PHE A 590 14.29 18.46 3.90
N GLY A 591 14.17 17.14 4.02
CA GLY A 591 14.12 16.20 2.90
C GLY A 591 15.47 15.58 2.51
N GLN A 592 15.44 14.75 1.48
CA GLN A 592 16.57 13.89 1.07
C GLN A 592 16.78 13.92 -0.45
N ILE A 593 18.02 13.98 -0.92
CA ILE A 593 18.36 13.82 -2.34
C ILE A 593 18.14 12.35 -2.76
N PRO A 594 17.45 12.07 -3.89
CA PRO A 594 17.25 10.70 -4.37
C PRO A 594 18.58 10.03 -4.70
N LYS A 595 18.62 8.70 -4.69
CA LYS A 595 19.83 7.98 -5.11
C LYS A 595 20.16 8.32 -6.57
N GLN A 596 21.42 8.63 -6.85
CA GLN A 596 21.86 8.84 -8.23
C GLN A 596 21.73 7.53 -9.02
N LEU A 597 20.98 7.57 -10.11
CA LEU A 597 20.75 6.41 -10.97
C LEU A 597 21.70 6.39 -12.16
N PHE A 598 22.09 7.57 -12.66
CA PHE A 598 22.89 7.70 -13.87
C PHE A 598 24.06 8.67 -13.69
N THR A 599 25.23 8.27 -14.18
CA THR A 599 26.45 9.10 -14.19
C THR A 599 26.73 9.72 -15.56
N LYS A 600 25.96 9.34 -16.58
CA LYS A 600 26.04 9.88 -17.95
C LYS A 600 24.76 10.65 -18.28
N PRO A 601 24.79 11.53 -19.30
CA PRO A 601 23.60 12.20 -19.81
C PRO A 601 22.48 11.20 -20.14
N HIS A 602 21.28 11.49 -19.64
CA HIS A 602 20.13 10.63 -19.85
C HIS A 602 19.70 10.66 -21.34
N PRO A 603 19.47 9.51 -21.99
CA PRO A 603 19.02 9.50 -23.38
C PRO A 603 17.66 10.21 -23.56
N SER A 604 17.49 10.92 -24.68
CA SER A 604 16.22 11.56 -25.03
C SER A 604 15.17 10.53 -25.47
N ARG A 605 13.89 10.90 -25.37
CA ARG A 605 12.76 10.09 -25.87
C ARG A 605 12.63 10.29 -27.39
N ASN A 606 12.40 9.22 -28.15
CA ASN A 606 12.32 9.36 -29.62
C ASN A 606 11.10 10.21 -30.02
N ALA A 607 11.32 11.09 -31.01
CA ALA A 607 10.22 11.77 -31.71
C ALA A 607 9.36 10.74 -32.46
N GLN A 608 8.07 11.01 -32.64
CA GLN A 608 7.22 10.19 -33.50
C GLN A 608 7.79 10.19 -34.93
N GLY A 609 8.30 9.03 -35.37
CA GLY A 609 8.54 8.65 -36.76
C GLY A 609 9.40 9.55 -37.65
N LYS A 610 10.69 9.21 -37.79
CA LYS A 610 11.28 9.04 -39.14
C LYS A 610 11.35 7.54 -39.41
N SER A 611 10.47 7.03 -40.27
CA SER A 611 10.55 5.65 -40.75
C SER A 611 11.80 5.49 -41.61
N SER A 612 12.75 4.67 -41.19
CA SER A 612 13.83 4.17 -42.06
C SER A 612 13.22 3.30 -43.16
N SER A 613 13.47 3.65 -44.43
CA SER A 613 12.99 2.90 -45.59
C SER A 613 13.61 1.49 -45.63
N GLY A 614 12.77 0.47 -45.59
CA GLY A 614 13.13 -0.92 -45.88
C GLY A 614 11.84 -1.72 -46.02
N ARG A 615 11.59 -2.23 -47.23
CA ARG A 615 10.36 -2.93 -47.63
C ARG A 615 10.10 -4.16 -46.74
N GLU A 616 8.90 -4.28 -46.19
CA GLU A 616 8.17 -5.55 -46.07
C GLU A 616 6.67 -5.33 -45.76
N THR A 617 5.87 -5.62 -46.78
CA THR A 617 4.52 -6.21 -46.85
C THR A 617 3.48 -5.94 -45.73
N VAL A 618 2.57 -5.00 -46.05
CA VAL A 618 1.12 -4.93 -45.76
C VAL A 618 0.56 -5.89 -44.69
N LEU A 619 0.45 -5.39 -43.45
CA LEU A 619 -0.75 -5.47 -42.59
C LEU A 619 -0.79 -4.20 -41.74
N SER A 620 -1.26 -3.11 -42.34
CA SER A 620 -1.53 -1.84 -41.67
C SER A 620 -2.87 -1.92 -40.94
N LEU A 621 -2.89 -2.47 -39.73
CA LEU A 621 -3.87 -2.04 -38.74
C LEU A 621 -3.32 -0.79 -38.07
N HIS A 622 -4.06 0.31 -38.17
CA HIS A 622 -3.78 1.59 -37.55
C HIS A 622 -3.51 1.43 -36.04
N SER A 623 -2.23 1.39 -35.69
CA SER A 623 -1.74 1.63 -34.33
C SER A 623 -1.62 3.14 -34.16
N SER A 624 -2.74 3.80 -33.92
CA SER A 624 -2.76 5.15 -33.38
C SER A 624 -2.51 5.03 -31.89
N GLY A 625 -1.31 5.38 -31.43
CA GLY A 625 -0.94 5.51 -30.01
C GLY A 625 -1.62 6.71 -29.32
N ILE A 626 -2.92 6.84 -29.52
CA ILE A 626 -3.82 7.76 -28.83
C ILE A 626 -4.73 6.83 -28.02
N LEU A 627 -4.63 6.87 -26.70
CA LEU A 627 -5.75 6.49 -25.84
C LEU A 627 -6.94 7.36 -26.31
N PRO A 628 -8.03 6.79 -26.86
CA PRO A 628 -9.18 7.61 -27.20
C PRO A 628 -9.80 8.06 -25.88
N LEU A 629 -9.69 9.36 -25.56
CA LEU A 629 -10.48 9.97 -24.50
C LEU A 629 -11.67 10.72 -25.10
N PHE A 630 -12.84 10.16 -24.79
CA PHE A 630 -14.17 10.76 -24.64
C PHE A 630 -15.09 11.03 -25.85
N MET A 631 -16.38 10.91 -25.49
CA MET A 631 -17.57 10.65 -26.29
C MET A 631 -17.80 11.60 -27.46
N SER A 632 -18.09 11.03 -28.63
CA SER A 632 -19.24 11.45 -29.44
C SER A 632 -19.45 10.52 -30.65
N SER A 633 -20.72 10.18 -30.88
CA SER A 633 -21.26 9.35 -31.96
C SER A 633 -21.21 7.82 -31.76
N LEU A 634 -22.28 7.29 -31.16
CA LEU A 634 -22.71 5.88 -31.33
C LEU A 634 -22.78 5.47 -32.82
N GLN A 635 -22.90 6.43 -33.75
CA GLN A 635 -23.00 6.20 -35.19
C GLN A 635 -21.65 5.89 -35.86
N ASN A 636 -20.53 6.05 -35.14
CA ASN A 636 -19.17 5.77 -35.63
C ASN A 636 -18.62 4.41 -35.18
N LEU A 637 -19.41 3.60 -34.45
CA LEU A 637 -19.06 2.22 -34.13
C LEU A 637 -19.10 1.37 -35.41
N LYS A 638 -17.98 1.30 -36.12
CA LYS A 638 -17.77 0.26 -37.13
C LYS A 638 -17.47 -1.05 -36.39
N LEU A 639 -18.19 -2.11 -36.73
CA LEU A 639 -17.86 -3.47 -36.32
C LEU A 639 -16.37 -3.70 -36.60
N SER A 640 -15.60 -3.94 -35.54
CA SER A 640 -14.21 -4.35 -35.67
C SER A 640 -14.20 -5.71 -36.39
N PRO A 641 -13.57 -5.84 -37.56
CA PRO A 641 -13.41 -7.14 -38.23
C PRO A 641 -12.25 -7.91 -37.58
N VAL A 642 -12.09 -7.82 -36.25
CA VAL A 642 -11.22 -8.74 -35.53
C VAL A 642 -11.92 -10.08 -35.60
N THR A 643 -11.51 -10.89 -36.58
CA THR A 643 -11.68 -12.33 -36.55
C THR A 643 -11.22 -12.78 -35.18
N ILE A 644 -12.17 -13.21 -34.33
CA ILE A 644 -11.86 -14.08 -33.20
C ILE A 644 -10.97 -15.16 -33.80
N LYS A 645 -9.72 -15.25 -33.35
CA LYS A 645 -8.68 -16.05 -34.01
C LYS A 645 -9.25 -17.44 -34.31
N GLU A 646 -9.58 -17.67 -35.58
CA GLU A 646 -9.67 -18.99 -36.18
C GLU A 646 -8.27 -19.59 -36.05
N LEU A 647 -8.02 -20.34 -34.99
CA LEU A 647 -6.87 -21.21 -34.93
C LEU A 647 -7.20 -22.44 -35.79
N ASN A 648 -6.89 -22.30 -37.10
CA ASN A 648 -6.75 -23.34 -38.13
C ASN A 648 -6.96 -24.77 -37.58
N MET A 649 -8.16 -25.34 -37.74
CA MET A 649 -8.51 -26.17 -38.89
C MET A 649 -7.42 -27.21 -39.24
N PHE A 650 -7.33 -28.29 -38.46
CA PHE A 650 -7.52 -29.66 -38.95
C PHE A 650 -7.62 -30.67 -37.77
N SER A 651 -8.68 -31.47 -37.82
CA SER A 651 -9.02 -32.64 -37.02
C SER A 651 -9.73 -32.45 -35.66
N VAL A 652 -11.07 -32.51 -35.74
CA VAL A 652 -11.96 -33.31 -34.87
C VAL A 652 -11.70 -33.24 -33.35
N LEU A 653 -12.30 -32.25 -32.69
CA LEU A 653 -13.08 -32.30 -31.43
C LEU A 653 -13.43 -30.84 -31.06
N SER A 654 -14.58 -30.60 -30.45
CA SER A 654 -15.34 -29.34 -30.49
C SER A 654 -14.76 -28.17 -29.67
N ASP A 655 -14.27 -27.12 -30.34
CA ASP A 655 -13.72 -25.89 -29.73
C ASP A 655 -14.58 -24.63 -29.99
N TYR A 656 -15.91 -24.75 -30.02
CA TYR A 656 -16.83 -23.60 -30.11
C TYR A 656 -17.67 -23.49 -28.83
N PRO A 657 -17.96 -22.27 -28.32
CA PRO A 657 -19.06 -22.09 -27.40
C PRO A 657 -20.35 -22.52 -28.12
N LYS A 658 -21.02 -23.56 -27.61
CA LYS A 658 -22.23 -24.14 -28.20
C LYS A 658 -23.47 -23.29 -27.93
N GLY A 659 -23.33 -22.18 -27.19
CA GLY A 659 -24.41 -21.26 -26.81
C GLY A 659 -23.99 -19.79 -26.74
N ALA A 660 -24.86 -18.95 -26.15
CA ALA A 660 -24.60 -17.52 -26.00
C ALA A 660 -23.30 -17.24 -25.24
N ILE A 661 -22.54 -16.24 -25.69
CA ILE A 661 -21.27 -15.84 -25.06
C ILE A 661 -21.56 -15.09 -23.75
N GLY A 662 -20.89 -15.49 -22.66
CA GLY A 662 -21.02 -14.89 -21.34
C GLY A 662 -19.89 -13.93 -20.99
N HIS A 663 -18.65 -14.30 -21.32
CA HIS A 663 -17.47 -13.52 -20.94
C HIS A 663 -16.40 -13.54 -22.03
N ILE A 664 -15.80 -12.38 -22.29
CA ILE A 664 -14.80 -12.15 -23.34
C ILE A 664 -13.58 -11.50 -22.71
N VAL A 665 -12.39 -12.04 -23.00
CA VAL A 665 -11.11 -11.53 -22.51
C VAL A 665 -10.17 -11.27 -23.69
N HIS A 666 -9.66 -10.05 -23.79
CA HIS A 666 -8.62 -9.71 -24.76
C HIS A 666 -7.23 -9.98 -24.16
N THR A 667 -6.45 -10.86 -24.79
CA THR A 667 -5.06 -11.17 -24.42
C THR A 667 -4.11 -10.75 -25.53
N GLU A 668 -2.81 -10.66 -25.23
CA GLU A 668 -1.78 -10.39 -26.25
C GLU A 668 -1.78 -11.42 -27.41
N LYS A 669 -2.25 -12.64 -27.14
CA LYS A 669 -2.29 -13.74 -28.11
C LYS A 669 -3.58 -13.78 -28.93
N GLY A 670 -4.62 -13.03 -28.53
CA GLY A 670 -5.93 -13.00 -29.17
C GLY A 670 -7.08 -12.83 -28.18
N ILE A 671 -8.31 -12.92 -28.68
CA ILE A 671 -9.54 -12.83 -27.88
C ILE A 671 -9.94 -14.25 -27.43
N LEU A 672 -10.18 -14.41 -26.13
CA LEU A 672 -10.75 -15.62 -25.53
C LEU A 672 -12.22 -15.34 -25.20
N ALA A 673 -13.08 -16.33 -25.43
CA ALA A 673 -14.50 -16.24 -25.08
C ALA A 673 -14.99 -17.55 -24.45
N VAL A 674 -15.95 -17.43 -23.53
CA VAL A 674 -16.64 -18.55 -22.88
C VAL A 674 -18.16 -18.34 -22.90
N GLU A 675 -18.91 -19.44 -22.79
CA GLU A 675 -20.36 -19.46 -22.78
C GLU A 675 -20.97 -18.71 -21.59
N LYS A 676 -22.29 -18.47 -21.65
CA LYS A 676 -23.08 -17.94 -20.55
C LYS A 676 -22.91 -18.80 -19.29
N ASN A 677 -22.87 -18.14 -18.14
CA ASN A 677 -22.60 -18.74 -16.83
C ASN A 677 -21.22 -19.40 -16.69
N LYS A 678 -20.23 -18.95 -17.49
CA LYS A 678 -18.82 -19.30 -17.34
C LYS A 678 -17.98 -18.02 -17.32
N VAL A 679 -16.94 -18.01 -16.49
CA VAL A 679 -15.95 -16.93 -16.41
C VAL A 679 -14.54 -17.50 -16.46
N LEU A 680 -13.62 -16.77 -17.08
CA LEU A 680 -12.21 -17.14 -17.17
C LEU A 680 -11.47 -16.62 -15.95
N ILE A 681 -10.57 -17.43 -15.39
CA ILE A 681 -9.81 -17.08 -14.19
C ILE A 681 -8.45 -16.48 -14.60
N PRO A 682 -8.13 -15.23 -14.18
CA PRO A 682 -6.83 -14.61 -14.43
C PRO A 682 -5.69 -15.27 -13.64
N PRO A 683 -4.41 -15.02 -13.98
CA PRO A 683 -3.92 -14.23 -15.11
C PRO A 683 -3.60 -15.06 -16.36
N LEU A 684 -3.53 -16.39 -16.23
CA LEU A 684 -3.18 -17.29 -17.34
C LEU A 684 -4.38 -17.60 -18.25
N TRP A 685 -5.60 -17.36 -17.76
CA TRP A 685 -6.85 -17.62 -18.49
C TRP A 685 -7.00 -19.07 -18.97
N SER A 686 -6.32 -20.01 -18.31
CA SER A 686 -6.33 -21.44 -18.62
C SER A 686 -7.44 -22.21 -17.89
N LYS A 687 -8.13 -21.57 -16.94
CA LYS A 687 -9.19 -22.17 -16.12
C LYS A 687 -10.48 -21.39 -16.23
N THR A 688 -11.58 -22.10 -16.06
CA THR A 688 -12.93 -21.57 -16.07
C THR A 688 -13.63 -21.89 -14.75
N PHE A 689 -14.46 -20.96 -14.30
CA PHE A 689 -15.45 -21.16 -13.24
C PHE A 689 -16.84 -21.10 -13.87
N CYS A 690 -17.67 -22.10 -13.59
CA CYS A 690 -19.01 -22.22 -14.18
C CYS A 690 -20.07 -22.36 -13.09
N TRP A 691 -21.24 -21.79 -13.35
CA TRP A 691 -22.39 -21.79 -12.43
C TRP A 691 -23.72 -22.00 -13.16
N GLY A 692 -24.82 -22.05 -12.41
CA GLY A 692 -26.17 -22.10 -12.96
C GLY A 692 -26.69 -23.50 -13.25
N PHE A 693 -26.10 -24.53 -12.65
CA PHE A 693 -26.61 -25.91 -12.67
C PHE A 693 -27.90 -26.02 -11.83
N GLU A 694 -28.75 -26.99 -12.17
CA GLU A 694 -30.05 -27.20 -11.49
C GLU A 694 -29.89 -27.62 -10.02
N ASP A 695 -28.75 -28.21 -9.67
CA ASP A 695 -28.36 -28.66 -8.33
C ASP A 695 -27.60 -27.59 -7.52
N PHE A 696 -27.54 -26.35 -8.01
CA PHE A 696 -26.80 -25.22 -7.42
C PHE A 696 -25.28 -25.45 -7.29
N THR A 697 -24.73 -26.45 -7.97
CA THR A 697 -23.28 -26.69 -7.94
C THR A 697 -22.53 -25.58 -8.68
N CYS A 698 -21.25 -25.44 -8.33
CA CYS A 698 -20.30 -24.67 -9.10
C CYS A 698 -19.16 -25.59 -9.50
N CYS A 699 -18.65 -25.44 -10.73
CA CYS A 699 -17.58 -26.30 -11.20
C CYS A 699 -16.41 -25.52 -11.78
N PHE A 700 -15.23 -26.13 -11.68
CA PHE A 700 -14.00 -25.63 -12.26
C PHE A 700 -13.58 -26.55 -13.39
N GLY A 701 -13.20 -25.95 -14.52
CA GLY A 701 -12.72 -26.65 -15.70
C GLY A 701 -11.46 -25.99 -16.26
N ASN A 702 -10.83 -26.66 -17.21
CA ASN A 702 -9.78 -26.04 -18.03
C ASN A 702 -10.42 -25.40 -19.26
N TYR A 703 -9.87 -24.27 -19.68
CA TYR A 703 -10.24 -23.65 -20.95
C TYR A 703 -9.93 -24.62 -22.11
N GLY A 704 -10.91 -24.83 -23.00
CA GLY A 704 -10.82 -25.80 -24.11
C GLY A 704 -11.14 -27.25 -23.76
N SER A 705 -11.49 -27.57 -22.50
CA SER A 705 -11.93 -28.90 -22.10
C SER A 705 -13.37 -28.85 -21.58
N GLU A 706 -14.24 -29.72 -22.10
CA GLU A 706 -15.61 -29.89 -21.56
C GLU A 706 -15.64 -30.65 -20.23
N LYS A 707 -14.54 -31.30 -19.83
CA LYS A 707 -14.47 -32.00 -18.54
C LYS A 707 -14.31 -31.01 -17.38
N ASN A 708 -15.29 -31.00 -16.49
CA ASN A 708 -15.20 -30.39 -15.17
C ASN A 708 -14.17 -31.19 -14.34
N MET A 709 -13.17 -30.49 -13.79
CA MET A 709 -12.13 -31.09 -12.95
C MET A 709 -12.58 -31.26 -11.51
N THR A 710 -13.24 -30.25 -10.97
CA THR A 710 -13.69 -30.23 -9.58
C THR A 710 -15.04 -29.56 -9.49
N THR A 711 -15.99 -30.24 -8.86
CA THR A 711 -17.33 -29.72 -8.57
C THR A 711 -17.42 -29.46 -7.08
N PHE A 712 -18.00 -28.31 -6.72
CA PHE A 712 -18.32 -27.95 -5.36
C PHE A 712 -19.83 -27.88 -5.23
N GLU A 713 -20.37 -28.60 -4.26
CA GLU A 713 -21.75 -28.41 -3.80
C GLU A 713 -21.79 -27.11 -3.01
N CYS A 714 -22.57 -26.15 -3.49
CA CYS A 714 -22.60 -24.82 -2.91
C CYS A 714 -23.69 -24.76 -1.81
N MET A 715 -23.30 -24.97 -0.54
CA MET A 715 -24.17 -24.78 0.63
C MET A 715 -24.22 -23.28 1.04
N ALA A 716 -24.66 -22.39 0.16
CA ALA A 716 -24.29 -20.99 0.29
C ALA A 716 -25.48 -20.02 0.41
N ASP A 717 -25.30 -18.96 1.20
CA ASP A 717 -26.34 -18.00 1.65
C ASP A 717 -27.03 -17.18 0.53
N TRP A 718 -26.53 -17.28 -0.71
CA TRP A 718 -26.88 -16.44 -1.85
C TRP A 718 -27.92 -17.08 -2.80
N GLY A 719 -28.32 -18.32 -2.54
CA GLY A 719 -29.34 -19.04 -3.32
C GLY A 719 -28.85 -19.41 -4.74
N LYS A 720 -29.75 -19.38 -5.73
CA LYS A 720 -29.39 -19.71 -7.11
C LYS A 720 -28.43 -18.66 -7.66
N CYS A 721 -27.21 -19.08 -8.02
CA CYS A 721 -26.21 -18.22 -8.64
C CYS A 721 -26.73 -17.59 -9.94
N LEU A 722 -26.73 -16.25 -10.00
CA LEU A 722 -27.11 -15.48 -11.19
C LEU A 722 -25.88 -14.95 -11.90
N CYS A 723 -24.88 -14.46 -11.16
CA CYS A 723 -23.66 -13.91 -11.72
C CYS A 723 -22.43 -14.19 -10.85
N ALA A 724 -21.27 -14.18 -11.50
CA ALA A 724 -19.98 -14.34 -10.85
C ALA A 724 -18.88 -13.57 -11.57
N VAL A 725 -17.87 -13.13 -10.83
CA VAL A 725 -16.67 -12.47 -11.36
C VAL A 725 -15.43 -12.98 -10.63
N CYS A 726 -14.33 -13.15 -11.37
CA CYS A 726 -13.05 -13.61 -10.83
C CYS A 726 -12.01 -12.48 -10.92
N PRO A 727 -11.86 -11.64 -9.87
CA PRO A 727 -10.87 -10.57 -9.87
C PRO A 727 -9.42 -11.09 -9.84
N SER A 728 -9.17 -12.25 -9.23
CA SER A 728 -7.82 -12.80 -9.09
C SER A 728 -7.83 -14.33 -9.30
N ALA A 729 -6.64 -14.94 -9.32
CA ALA A 729 -6.51 -16.40 -9.40
C ALA A 729 -7.05 -17.12 -8.15
N THR A 730 -7.18 -16.40 -7.04
CA THR A 730 -7.53 -16.96 -5.71
C THR A 730 -8.84 -16.40 -5.16
N THR A 731 -9.51 -15.50 -5.87
CA THR A 731 -10.71 -14.82 -5.37
C THR A 731 -11.83 -14.92 -6.39
N ILE A 732 -13.00 -15.35 -5.94
CA ILE A 732 -14.21 -15.48 -6.75
C ILE A 732 -15.31 -14.74 -6.01
N ILE A 733 -16.04 -13.88 -6.70
CA ILE A 733 -17.18 -13.16 -6.15
C ILE A 733 -18.41 -13.65 -6.87
N THR A 734 -19.43 -13.99 -6.11
CA THR A 734 -20.63 -14.58 -6.66
C THR A 734 -21.88 -14.00 -6.00
N SER A 735 -22.95 -13.86 -6.76
CA SER A 735 -24.24 -13.38 -6.24
C SER A 735 -25.43 -13.95 -7.02
N GLY A 736 -26.60 -13.95 -6.38
CA GLY A 736 -27.68 -14.85 -6.75
C GLY A 736 -29.07 -14.28 -6.47
N THR A 737 -30.02 -15.18 -6.26
CA THR A 737 -31.42 -14.82 -5.95
C THR A 737 -31.58 -14.20 -4.57
N SER A 738 -30.68 -14.45 -3.63
CA SER A 738 -30.64 -13.69 -2.37
C SER A 738 -30.02 -12.31 -2.59
N SER A 739 -30.20 -11.40 -1.63
CA SER A 739 -29.63 -10.05 -1.67
C SER A 739 -28.16 -9.96 -1.24
N VAL A 740 -27.49 -11.10 -1.10
CA VAL A 740 -26.15 -11.24 -0.54
C VAL A 740 -25.13 -11.44 -1.66
N VAL A 741 -23.99 -10.75 -1.54
CA VAL A 741 -22.82 -11.00 -2.38
C VAL A 741 -21.80 -11.82 -1.60
N CYS A 742 -21.42 -12.99 -2.09
CA CYS A 742 -20.48 -13.88 -1.43
C CYS A 742 -19.09 -13.78 -2.07
N VAL A 743 -18.07 -13.60 -1.23
CA VAL A 743 -16.66 -13.55 -1.64
C VAL A 743 -15.98 -14.83 -1.17
N TRP A 744 -15.40 -15.55 -2.11
CA TRP A 744 -14.80 -16.86 -1.90
C TRP A 744 -13.29 -16.82 -2.13
N GLU A 745 -12.57 -17.58 -1.32
CA GLU A 745 -11.15 -17.84 -1.46
C GLU A 745 -10.90 -19.23 -2.05
N LEU A 746 -10.18 -19.26 -3.17
CA LEU A 746 -9.82 -20.46 -3.91
C LEU A 746 -8.41 -20.91 -3.51
N SER A 747 -8.31 -22.09 -2.90
CA SER A 747 -7.04 -22.70 -2.54
C SER A 747 -6.51 -23.57 -3.68
N LEU A 748 -5.33 -23.24 -4.20
CA LEU A 748 -4.66 -23.94 -5.30
C LEU A 748 -3.41 -24.68 -4.80
N VAL A 749 -3.31 -25.98 -5.05
CA VAL A 749 -2.12 -26.78 -4.74
C VAL A 749 -1.60 -27.44 -6.02
N LYS A 750 -0.36 -27.15 -6.40
CA LYS A 750 0.26 -27.64 -7.66
C LYS A 750 -0.68 -27.47 -8.87
N ASP A 751 -1.30 -26.28 -8.95
CA ASP A 751 -2.24 -25.89 -9.99
C ASP A 751 -3.58 -26.66 -10.03
N LYS A 752 -3.86 -27.51 -9.04
CA LYS A 752 -5.18 -28.13 -8.85
C LYS A 752 -5.98 -27.37 -7.79
N VAL A 753 -7.27 -27.22 -8.05
CA VAL A 753 -8.21 -26.63 -7.09
C VAL A 753 -8.42 -27.61 -5.94
N LYS A 754 -8.13 -27.19 -4.71
CA LYS A 754 -8.26 -28.03 -3.50
C LYS A 754 -9.57 -27.77 -2.77
N CYS A 755 -9.85 -26.51 -2.45
CA CYS A 755 -11.07 -26.12 -1.76
C CYS A 755 -11.47 -24.68 -2.12
N LEU A 756 -12.75 -24.40 -1.91
CA LEU A 756 -13.38 -23.09 -2.05
C LEU A 756 -13.97 -22.72 -0.69
N ASN A 757 -13.40 -21.70 -0.03
CA ASN A 757 -13.80 -21.28 1.31
C ASN A 757 -14.55 -19.94 1.22
N LEU A 758 -15.66 -19.78 1.95
CA LEU A 758 -16.34 -18.50 2.05
C LEU A 758 -15.47 -17.56 2.89
N ARG A 759 -14.99 -16.46 2.29
CA ARG A 759 -14.20 -15.45 3.00
C ARG A 759 -15.11 -14.45 3.70
N GLN A 760 -16.14 -13.95 3.02
CA GLN A 760 -17.12 -13.03 3.60
C GLN A 760 -18.43 -13.00 2.79
N ALA A 761 -19.55 -12.86 3.50
CA ALA A 761 -20.85 -12.52 2.93
C ALA A 761 -21.11 -11.03 3.11
N LEU A 762 -21.50 -10.34 2.04
CA LEU A 762 -21.69 -8.90 2.00
C LEU A 762 -23.16 -8.56 1.84
N TYR A 763 -23.66 -7.77 2.78
CA TYR A 763 -25.06 -7.39 2.89
C TYR A 763 -25.21 -5.91 2.55
N GLY A 764 -26.15 -5.58 1.67
CA GLY A 764 -26.44 -4.19 1.29
C GLY A 764 -27.57 -4.04 0.30
N HIS A 765 -27.80 -5.04 -0.56
CA HIS A 765 -28.97 -5.06 -1.43
C HIS A 765 -30.21 -5.54 -0.69
N THR A 766 -31.39 -5.20 -1.23
CA THR A 766 -32.69 -5.67 -0.72
C THR A 766 -33.34 -6.73 -1.60
N GLN A 767 -32.86 -6.90 -2.84
CA GLN A 767 -33.35 -7.88 -3.80
C GLN A 767 -32.20 -8.65 -4.46
N ALA A 768 -32.52 -9.56 -5.39
CA ALA A 768 -31.56 -10.39 -6.10
C ALA A 768 -30.48 -9.54 -6.78
N VAL A 769 -29.24 -10.02 -6.75
CA VAL A 769 -28.10 -9.36 -7.38
C VAL A 769 -27.84 -10.01 -8.74
N THR A 770 -28.09 -9.25 -9.80
CA THR A 770 -28.21 -9.73 -11.17
C THR A 770 -26.91 -9.59 -11.96
N CYS A 771 -26.05 -8.64 -11.62
CA CYS A 771 -24.79 -8.41 -12.32
C CYS A 771 -23.65 -7.99 -11.38
N LEU A 772 -22.43 -8.38 -11.76
CA LEU A 772 -21.19 -8.10 -11.03
C LEU A 772 -20.10 -7.67 -12.02
N ALA A 773 -19.27 -6.72 -11.62
CA ALA A 773 -18.02 -6.37 -12.31
C ALA A 773 -16.92 -6.07 -11.28
N ALA A 774 -15.69 -6.46 -11.57
CA ALA A 774 -14.56 -6.20 -10.67
C ALA A 774 -13.41 -5.50 -11.40
N SER A 775 -12.73 -4.61 -10.69
CA SER A 775 -11.55 -3.90 -11.15
C SER A 775 -10.43 -4.05 -10.11
N VAL A 776 -9.43 -4.86 -10.45
CA VAL A 776 -8.21 -4.97 -9.64
C VAL A 776 -7.42 -3.65 -9.67
N THR A 777 -7.50 -2.94 -10.80
CA THR A 777 -6.90 -1.61 -10.99
C THR A 777 -7.33 -0.63 -9.91
N TYR A 778 -8.64 -0.55 -9.65
CA TYR A 778 -9.18 0.32 -8.59
C TYR A 778 -9.42 -0.45 -7.30
N SER A 779 -9.01 -1.71 -7.20
CA SER A 779 -9.30 -2.56 -6.04
C SER A 779 -10.76 -2.45 -5.57
N ILE A 780 -11.71 -2.38 -6.51
CA ILE A 780 -13.14 -2.34 -6.23
C ILE A 780 -13.86 -3.45 -6.99
N PHE A 781 -15.07 -3.76 -6.56
CA PHE A 781 -16.04 -4.43 -7.40
C PHE A 781 -17.42 -3.81 -7.19
N VAL A 782 -18.29 -4.02 -8.16
CA VAL A 782 -19.59 -3.37 -8.24
C VAL A 782 -20.66 -4.44 -8.41
N SER A 783 -21.73 -4.33 -7.65
CA SER A 783 -22.92 -5.18 -7.73
C SER A 783 -24.13 -4.35 -8.17
N GLY A 784 -24.88 -4.87 -9.15
CA GLY A 784 -26.18 -4.34 -9.55
C GLY A 784 -27.29 -5.31 -9.19
N SER A 785 -28.42 -4.77 -8.74
CA SER A 785 -29.55 -5.56 -8.23
C SER A 785 -30.89 -5.15 -8.86
N ASP A 786 -31.87 -6.04 -8.72
CA ASP A 786 -33.28 -5.78 -9.00
C ASP A 786 -33.87 -4.68 -8.09
N ASP A 787 -33.21 -4.35 -6.98
CA ASP A 787 -33.59 -3.20 -6.14
C ASP A 787 -33.32 -1.83 -6.80
N ARG A 788 -32.86 -1.83 -8.06
CA ARG A 788 -32.55 -0.67 -8.90
C ARG A 788 -31.34 0.13 -8.44
N THR A 789 -30.56 -0.43 -7.52
CA THR A 789 -29.37 0.23 -6.97
C THR A 789 -28.11 -0.51 -7.40
N CYS A 790 -27.03 0.25 -7.50
CA CYS A 790 -25.70 -0.25 -7.81
C CYS A 790 -24.77 0.10 -6.64
N ILE A 791 -24.14 -0.91 -6.04
CA ILE A 791 -23.26 -0.73 -4.88
C ILE A 791 -21.81 -0.98 -5.30
N ILE A 792 -20.92 -0.09 -4.86
CA ILE A 792 -19.47 -0.17 -5.01
C ILE A 792 -18.90 -0.68 -3.68
N TRP A 793 -18.07 -1.71 -3.78
CA TRP A 793 -17.44 -2.39 -2.66
C TRP A 793 -15.91 -2.33 -2.78
N ASP A 794 -15.23 -2.32 -1.65
CA ASP A 794 -13.77 -2.44 -1.60
C ASP A 794 -13.35 -3.90 -1.77
N LEU A 795 -12.49 -4.20 -2.74
CA LEU A 795 -12.03 -5.55 -3.04
C LEU A 795 -11.02 -6.11 -2.02
N ASN A 796 -10.36 -5.23 -1.26
CA ASN A 796 -9.32 -5.60 -0.30
C ASN A 796 -9.90 -5.80 1.11
N LYS A 797 -10.64 -4.79 1.58
CA LYS A 797 -11.31 -4.75 2.89
C LYS A 797 -12.66 -5.46 2.89
N LEU A 798 -13.26 -5.70 1.72
CA LEU A 798 -14.58 -6.31 1.59
C LEU A 798 -15.65 -5.53 2.35
N THR A 799 -15.63 -4.21 2.18
CA THR A 799 -16.55 -3.28 2.84
C THR A 799 -17.33 -2.48 1.80
N TYR A 800 -18.52 -2.05 2.18
CA TYR A 800 -19.31 -1.10 1.41
C TYR A 800 -18.55 0.22 1.25
N ILE A 801 -18.45 0.75 0.02
CA ILE A 801 -17.87 2.08 -0.25
C ILE A 801 -18.98 3.09 -0.50
N ASN A 802 -19.77 2.87 -1.54
CA ASN A 802 -20.80 3.81 -1.97
C ASN A 802 -21.91 3.11 -2.77
N GLN A 803 -23.05 3.76 -2.89
CA GLN A 803 -24.16 3.33 -3.74
C GLN A 803 -24.44 4.46 -4.73
N LEU A 804 -24.49 4.12 -6.00
CA LEU A 804 -24.83 5.05 -7.06
C LEU A 804 -26.31 5.44 -7.00
N PRO A 805 -26.71 6.59 -7.59
CA PRO A 805 -28.11 6.97 -7.68
C PRO A 805 -28.98 5.83 -8.22
N ALA A 806 -30.16 5.65 -7.62
CA ALA A 806 -31.07 4.58 -8.02
C ALA A 806 -31.55 4.80 -9.46
N HIS A 807 -31.64 3.71 -10.21
CA HIS A 807 -32.15 3.70 -11.58
C HIS A 807 -33.68 3.55 -11.59
N GLU A 808 -34.30 3.88 -12.71
CA GLU A 808 -35.77 3.73 -12.87
C GLU A 808 -36.20 2.26 -12.95
N ALA A 809 -35.31 1.38 -13.43
CA ALA A 809 -35.55 -0.03 -13.68
C ALA A 809 -34.49 -0.93 -13.03
N THR A 810 -34.74 -2.24 -13.06
CA THR A 810 -33.81 -3.24 -12.54
C THR A 810 -32.51 -3.23 -13.32
N LEU A 811 -31.40 -3.49 -12.63
CA LEU A 811 -30.10 -3.56 -13.27
C LEU A 811 -29.89 -4.94 -13.89
N CYS A 812 -29.30 -4.98 -15.08
CA CYS A 812 -29.01 -6.23 -15.80
C CYS A 812 -27.54 -6.40 -16.19
N SER A 813 -26.78 -5.30 -16.22
CA SER A 813 -25.37 -5.31 -16.58
C SER A 813 -24.62 -4.16 -15.92
N VAL A 814 -23.36 -4.40 -15.59
CA VAL A 814 -22.44 -3.40 -15.06
C VAL A 814 -21.05 -3.67 -15.66
N ALA A 815 -20.30 -2.60 -15.95
CA ALA A 815 -18.95 -2.70 -16.48
C ALA A 815 -18.08 -1.58 -15.88
N ILE A 816 -16.80 -1.88 -15.68
CA ILE A 816 -15.82 -0.92 -15.15
C ILE A 816 -14.75 -0.71 -16.20
N ASN A 817 -14.49 0.55 -16.55
CA ASN A 817 -13.37 0.90 -17.40
C ASN A 817 -12.09 0.97 -16.56
N ASN A 818 -11.13 0.07 -16.79
CA ASN A 818 -9.87 0.02 -16.04
C ASN A 818 -8.86 1.11 -16.43
N SER A 819 -9.18 1.99 -17.38
CA SER A 819 -8.26 3.03 -17.90
C SER A 819 -8.57 4.44 -17.43
N THR A 820 -9.81 4.70 -16.99
CA THR A 820 -10.31 5.99 -16.47
C THR A 820 -10.60 5.85 -15.00
#